data_AF-A0A5A8DK87-F1
#
_entry.id   AF-A0A5A8DK87-F1
#
_cell.length_a   1.000
_cell.length_b   1.000
_cell.length_c   1.000
_cell.angle_alpha   90.00
_cell.angle_beta   90.00
_cell.angle_gamma   90.00
#
_symmetry.space_group_name_H-M   'P 1'
#
loop_
_entity.id
_entity.type
_entity.pdbx_description
1 polymer ?
#
loop_
_entity_poly.entity_id
_entity_poly.type
_entity_poly.pdbx_seq_one_letter_code
_entity_poly.pdbx_strand_id
1 'polypeptide(L)'
;MRLSSGVVVLAALSAVRLRVALAAPCPNDCSGHGLCDSQTRKCSCFDGYRGYDCRYRNCPFGPQWFGYAHATDRVHDVQTECSSSGECNRNTGECECLPLFDGFACQYLKCASDCSGHGRCMSMREAAAEVNGFSLLRKVLYDEPWDADVLRGCVCDPEWEGYDCSQRRCPRGDDPLTAGQSDEVQLLSCSCPNDECVGDMTLSFYGQASPRINATSVLSVAAEQPDTLASGLARGESVEAKLETIRPLDGVLVEPNATDGPIGWHGSAPLCAPASQGGAVSRITFNEHGGDVPALEVTSAVFGRDNVTGALVAANVTLMHDGQGGSVRGSTEYEVCSGRGVCDHLLGDCLCFDNYFASDGDGQPGSRADCGFASVNISDCPNVLDRCSARGVCDSQRVINGSLLVVDDYAPFVNETFLYKCNCYHGYEGGDCSIQSCPMAPAWFDEASSDNTAHALAPCSNMGHCDGVTGQCICRPGFTGEACERMECPKDRSGVECGGRGRCLTLREAASKAVRHGWRQGQDEVQVVSCSLSDTESFVLELNHHQTFPIRANASEASVRSLLEELPTVGFVQVTFRPGPVACLATGNEIRIQFISHDVDTPQLVATSPAGVANAQLTVETVQNGNRITYGETQGDMKRWDANKITLCDCDGRPNYNMTRPIDATYDEASAGTAFTGYTGAGFDSALDLGRFVGLTCSERPCPHGPDPLGGTEALGQLETQTISCKSPTLAGGNNVSVITLSHMGVSTTPLAINTTQPELKLALERLASVGVVDVAMSDGALCTATGAQTNVTFLTEFGDLPLIRASVSSGEFGEIDIAEAVKGTRENVECNRQGICDKATGLCHCFSHRVSGDGAQSPGRRGDCGGLDHLFTDGA
;
A
#
# COMPACT_ATOMS: atom_id res chain seq x y z
N MET A 1 -7.70 -3.46 102.83
CA MET A 1 -6.80 -3.11 103.95
C MET A 1 -5.81 -2.05 103.46
N ARG A 2 -5.72 -0.94 104.21
CA ARG A 2 -4.57 -0.05 104.43
C ARG A 2 -3.71 0.45 103.25
N LEU A 3 -3.78 1.78 103.06
CA LEU A 3 -2.66 2.74 103.01
C LEU A 3 -1.23 2.17 102.84
N SER A 4 -0.53 2.63 101.81
CA SER A 4 0.82 3.23 101.97
C SER A 4 1.20 4.09 100.78
N SER A 5 1.53 5.34 101.09
CA SER A 5 2.09 6.37 100.21
C SER A 5 3.47 5.99 99.66
N GLY A 6 3.76 6.41 98.42
CA GLY A 6 5.10 6.41 97.84
C GLY A 6 5.18 7.48 96.75
N VAL A 7 5.88 8.57 97.05
CA VAL A 7 6.15 9.70 96.15
C VAL A 7 6.97 9.22 94.94
N VAL A 8 6.54 9.55 93.72
CA VAL A 8 7.35 9.42 92.50
C VAL A 8 7.39 10.76 91.79
N VAL A 9 8.64 11.18 91.54
CA VAL A 9 9.10 12.41 90.91
C VAL A 9 8.57 12.53 89.47
N LEU A 10 8.01 13.70 89.13
CA LEU A 10 7.69 14.10 87.77
C LEU A 10 8.97 14.28 86.95
N ALA A 11 9.27 13.31 86.09
CA ALA A 11 10.16 13.51 84.94
C ALA A 11 9.28 13.67 83.69
N ALA A 12 9.36 14.83 83.05
CA ALA A 12 8.69 15.13 81.80
C ALA A 12 9.28 14.24 80.67
N LEU A 13 8.51 13.26 80.21
CA LEU A 13 8.77 12.53 78.98
C LEU A 13 8.15 13.31 77.82
N SER A 14 9.00 14.00 77.06
CA SER A 14 8.67 14.50 75.73
C SER A 14 8.40 13.31 74.81
N ALA A 15 7.13 13.12 74.44
CA ALA A 15 6.75 12.17 73.40
C ALA A 15 7.31 12.67 72.06
N VAL A 16 8.45 12.13 71.64
CA VAL A 16 8.92 12.24 70.25
C VAL A 16 7.92 11.45 69.40
N ARG A 17 6.97 12.17 68.78
CA ARG A 17 6.15 11.61 67.71
C ARG A 17 7.05 11.40 66.49
N LEU A 18 7.49 10.17 66.29
CA LEU A 18 8.10 9.76 65.03
C LEU A 18 7.00 9.84 63.96
N ARG A 19 7.02 10.91 63.16
CA ARG A 19 6.17 11.03 61.97
C ARG A 19 6.69 10.03 60.94
N VAL A 20 6.08 8.85 60.87
CA VAL A 20 6.20 7.99 59.68
C VAL A 20 5.35 8.67 58.61
N ALA A 21 6.00 9.37 57.67
CA ALA A 21 5.33 9.72 56.42
C ALA A 21 4.95 8.40 55.74
N LEU A 22 3.66 8.08 55.66
CA LEU A 22 3.18 7.04 54.76
C LEU A 22 3.53 7.51 53.35
N ALA A 23 4.62 6.96 52.80
CA ALA A 23 5.00 7.21 51.42
C ALA A 23 3.81 6.83 50.54
N ALA A 24 3.32 7.76 49.72
CA ALA A 24 2.27 7.46 48.76
C ALA A 24 2.75 6.29 47.88
N PRO A 25 2.00 5.18 47.81
CA PRO A 25 2.42 4.00 47.07
C PRO A 25 2.52 4.30 45.59
N CYS A 26 3.26 3.45 44.85
CA CYS A 26 3.22 3.54 43.41
C CYS A 26 1.78 3.37 42.91
N PRO A 27 1.46 3.94 41.74
CA PRO A 27 0.16 3.84 41.11
C PRO A 27 -0.31 2.38 41.08
N ASN A 28 -1.40 2.07 41.78
CA ASN A 28 -1.94 0.72 41.95
C ASN A 28 -0.89 -0.36 42.31
N ASP A 29 0.19 -0.01 43.02
CA ASP A 29 1.35 -0.89 43.26
C ASP A 29 1.89 -1.56 41.98
N CYS A 30 1.98 -0.76 40.91
CA CYS A 30 2.38 -1.20 39.58
C CYS A 30 1.55 -2.40 39.08
N SER A 31 0.30 -2.49 39.55
CA SER A 31 -0.66 -3.57 39.27
C SER A 31 -0.09 -4.99 39.49
N GLY A 32 0.95 -5.14 40.31
CA GLY A 32 1.69 -6.39 40.47
C GLY A 32 2.54 -6.82 39.25
N HIS A 33 2.67 -5.95 38.25
CA HIS A 33 3.34 -6.19 36.98
C HIS A 33 4.55 -5.27 36.74
N GLY A 34 5.09 -4.68 37.81
CA GLY A 34 6.30 -3.88 37.75
C GLY A 34 6.94 -3.67 39.12
N LEU A 35 8.12 -3.05 39.10
CA LEU A 35 8.82 -2.62 40.30
C LEU A 35 8.53 -1.13 40.54
N CYS A 36 8.18 -0.81 41.78
CA CYS A 36 7.97 0.56 42.22
C CYS A 36 9.30 1.21 42.65
N ASP A 37 9.67 2.31 42.01
CA ASP A 37 10.73 3.17 42.54
C ASP A 37 10.16 4.08 43.64
N SER A 38 10.60 3.84 44.87
CA SER A 38 10.17 4.61 46.05
C SER A 38 10.55 6.10 46.05
N GLN A 39 11.54 6.51 45.25
CA GLN A 39 11.99 7.91 45.17
C GLN A 39 11.24 8.68 44.08
N THR A 40 11.17 8.11 42.88
CA THR A 40 10.51 8.75 41.74
C THR A 40 9.01 8.46 41.67
N ARG A 41 8.52 7.46 42.42
CA ARG A 41 7.12 6.98 42.41
C ARG A 41 6.65 6.56 41.02
N LYS A 42 7.59 6.03 40.22
CA LYS A 42 7.35 5.49 38.88
C LYS A 42 7.43 3.97 38.90
N CYS A 43 6.60 3.33 38.08
CA CYS A 43 6.65 1.90 37.86
C CYS A 43 7.61 1.57 36.71
N SER A 44 8.55 0.68 36.96
CA SER A 44 9.30 -0.02 35.91
C SER A 44 8.62 -1.33 35.61
N CYS A 45 7.90 -1.39 34.49
CA CYS A 45 7.11 -2.56 34.13
C CYS A 45 7.97 -3.78 33.80
N PHE A 46 7.48 -4.96 34.16
CA PHE A 46 8.05 -6.21 33.69
C PHE A 46 7.82 -6.36 32.18
N ASP A 47 8.61 -7.25 31.57
CA ASP A 47 8.50 -7.51 30.14
C ASP A 47 7.07 -7.93 29.74
N GLY A 48 6.62 -7.46 28.58
CA GLY A 48 5.25 -7.63 28.09
C GLY A 48 4.20 -6.71 28.73
N TYR A 49 4.57 -5.87 29.70
CA TYR A 49 3.67 -4.90 30.32
C TYR A 49 4.12 -3.46 30.07
N ARG A 50 3.15 -2.56 29.95
CA ARG A 50 3.32 -1.13 29.79
C ARG A 50 2.19 -0.35 30.44
N GLY A 51 2.21 0.95 30.20
CA GLY A 51 1.34 1.88 30.88
C GLY A 51 1.95 2.27 32.21
N TYR A 52 1.35 3.28 32.82
CA TYR A 52 1.95 3.95 33.96
C TYR A 52 1.96 3.10 35.25
N ASP A 53 0.93 2.28 35.45
CA ASP A 53 0.82 1.33 36.56
C ASP A 53 1.04 -0.12 36.08
N CYS A 54 1.66 -0.31 34.91
CA CYS A 54 1.96 -1.61 34.32
C CYS A 54 0.76 -2.54 34.10
N ARG A 55 -0.46 -2.01 34.04
CA ARG A 55 -1.67 -2.84 33.84
C ARG A 55 -1.86 -3.30 32.40
N TYR A 56 -1.32 -2.57 31.43
CA TYR A 56 -1.58 -2.85 30.02
C TYR A 56 -0.55 -3.82 29.49
N ARG A 57 -1.00 -4.74 28.65
CA ARG A 57 -0.09 -5.60 27.91
C ARG A 57 0.39 -4.93 26.63
N ASN A 58 1.63 -5.24 26.27
CA ASN A 58 2.19 -4.89 24.98
C ASN A 58 1.53 -5.76 23.92
N CYS A 59 0.98 -5.12 22.88
CA CYS A 59 0.64 -5.86 21.68
C CYS A 59 1.87 -6.01 20.78
N PRO A 60 1.88 -7.06 19.94
CA PRO A 60 2.97 -7.26 19.00
C PRO A 60 3.00 -6.15 17.94
N PHE A 61 4.18 -5.94 17.39
CA PHE A 61 4.45 -4.99 16.33
C PHE A 61 4.70 -5.75 15.03
N GLY A 62 4.26 -5.17 13.92
CA GLY A 62 4.51 -5.70 12.58
C GLY A 62 4.65 -4.56 11.58
N PRO A 63 4.98 -4.86 10.31
CA PRO A 63 5.04 -3.87 9.25
C PRO A 63 3.75 -3.06 9.17
N GLN A 64 3.85 -1.75 9.05
CA GLN A 64 2.71 -0.85 8.94
C GLN A 64 2.00 -1.03 7.59
N TRP A 65 0.74 -1.46 7.59
CA TRP A 65 -0.11 -1.45 6.38
C TRP A 65 -0.73 -0.07 6.15
N PHE A 66 -1.29 0.50 7.21
CA PHE A 66 -2.00 1.77 7.16
C PHE A 66 -1.22 2.85 7.92
N GLY A 67 -0.87 3.92 7.22
CA GLY A 67 -0.36 5.11 7.86
C GLY A 67 0.24 6.08 6.86
N TYR A 68 0.74 7.19 7.40
CA TYR A 68 1.36 8.24 6.61
C TYR A 68 2.80 7.85 6.28
N ALA A 69 3.25 8.21 5.07
CA ALA A 69 4.66 8.05 4.69
C ALA A 69 5.55 8.94 5.58
N HIS A 70 6.63 8.38 6.14
CA HIS A 70 7.63 9.12 6.94
C HIS A 70 8.84 9.56 6.12
N ALA A 71 9.00 9.02 4.91
CA ALA A 71 9.94 9.46 3.88
C ALA A 71 9.42 9.09 2.48
N THR A 72 9.98 9.68 1.42
CA THR A 72 9.57 9.40 0.03
C THR A 72 9.64 7.91 -0.28
N ASP A 73 8.50 7.34 -0.70
CA ASP A 73 8.30 5.91 -0.98
C ASP A 73 8.58 4.99 0.23
N ARG A 74 8.40 5.51 1.45
CA ARG A 74 8.62 4.80 2.72
C ARG A 74 7.38 4.90 3.61
N VAL A 75 6.64 3.81 3.67
CA VAL A 75 5.45 3.61 4.53
C VAL A 75 5.61 2.33 5.34
N HIS A 76 5.92 1.23 4.66
CA HIS A 76 5.84 -0.12 5.22
C HIS A 76 7.09 -0.57 6.01
N ASP A 77 8.18 0.21 5.98
CA ASP A 77 9.42 -0.09 6.71
C ASP A 77 9.37 0.27 8.20
N VAL A 78 8.26 0.84 8.69
CA VAL A 78 8.01 1.09 10.10
C VAL A 78 7.28 -0.09 10.74
N GLN A 79 7.79 -0.53 11.89
CA GLN A 79 7.11 -1.50 12.74
C GLN A 79 6.15 -0.76 13.68
N THR A 80 4.86 -1.08 13.58
CA THR A 80 3.80 -0.43 14.36
C THR A 80 2.95 -1.47 15.08
N GLU A 81 2.32 -1.05 16.17
CA GLU A 81 1.49 -1.92 16.98
C GLU A 81 0.31 -2.44 16.16
N CYS A 82 0.13 -3.76 16.17
CA CYS A 82 -0.89 -4.44 15.36
C CYS A 82 -0.83 -4.09 13.86
N SER A 83 0.35 -3.76 13.32
CA SER A 83 0.56 -3.43 11.90
C SER A 83 -0.34 -2.30 11.38
N SER A 84 -0.89 -1.49 12.28
CA SER A 84 -1.97 -0.54 12.03
C SER A 84 -3.21 -1.18 11.40
N SER A 85 -3.32 -2.51 11.38
CA SER A 85 -4.38 -3.30 10.74
C SER A 85 -5.28 -4.00 11.76
N GLY A 86 -5.23 -3.57 13.01
CA GLY A 86 -6.01 -4.10 14.10
C GLY A 86 -5.95 -3.20 15.33
N GLU A 87 -6.87 -3.43 16.25
CA GLU A 87 -6.92 -2.75 17.54
C GLU A 87 -6.23 -3.61 18.61
N CYS A 88 -5.38 -3.01 19.42
CA CYS A 88 -4.73 -3.74 20.50
C CYS A 88 -5.67 -3.92 21.70
N ASN A 89 -5.97 -5.17 22.06
CA ASN A 89 -6.63 -5.48 23.32
C ASN A 89 -5.65 -5.35 24.48
N ARG A 90 -5.75 -4.23 25.20
CA ARG A 90 -4.80 -3.87 26.28
C ARG A 90 -4.80 -4.81 27.47
N ASN A 91 -5.82 -5.64 27.63
CA ASN A 91 -5.92 -6.58 28.74
C ASN A 91 -5.21 -7.90 28.43
N THR A 92 -5.31 -8.39 27.18
CA THR A 92 -4.72 -9.67 26.76
C THR A 92 -3.35 -9.50 26.13
N GLY A 93 -3.08 -8.34 25.50
CA GLY A 93 -1.89 -8.09 24.69
C GLY A 93 -2.01 -8.65 23.27
N GLU A 94 -3.22 -9.01 22.85
CA GLU A 94 -3.50 -9.58 21.53
C GLU A 94 -4.12 -8.52 20.61
N CYS A 95 -3.81 -8.60 19.32
CA CYS A 95 -4.39 -7.71 18.31
C CYS A 95 -5.72 -8.26 17.81
N GLU A 96 -6.77 -7.44 17.88
CA GLU A 96 -8.06 -7.68 17.24
C GLU A 96 -7.98 -7.16 15.80
N CYS A 97 -7.71 -8.05 14.84
CA CYS A 97 -7.47 -7.67 13.45
C CYS A 97 -8.74 -7.21 12.71
N LEU A 98 -8.55 -6.28 11.78
CA LEU A 98 -9.56 -5.98 10.77
C LEU A 98 -9.91 -7.26 9.97
N PRO A 99 -11.13 -7.37 9.40
CA PRO A 99 -11.61 -8.62 8.80
C PRO A 99 -10.68 -9.26 7.77
N LEU A 100 -10.02 -8.44 6.95
CA LEU A 100 -9.11 -8.88 5.88
C LEU A 100 -7.73 -9.33 6.37
N PHE A 101 -7.40 -9.09 7.64
CA PHE A 101 -6.04 -9.23 8.16
C PHE A 101 -5.96 -10.33 9.22
N ASP A 102 -4.81 -10.99 9.29
CA ASP A 102 -4.48 -12.03 10.27
C ASP A 102 -3.00 -11.96 10.67
N GLY A 103 -2.59 -12.89 11.52
CA GLY A 103 -1.27 -12.94 12.14
C GLY A 103 -1.31 -12.31 13.52
N PHE A 104 -0.29 -12.61 14.31
CA PHE A 104 -0.20 -12.14 15.70
C PHE A 104 -0.27 -10.61 15.82
N ALA A 105 0.26 -9.88 14.83
CA ALA A 105 0.21 -8.43 14.74
C ALA A 105 -0.72 -7.95 13.63
N CYS A 106 -1.62 -8.77 13.09
CA CYS A 106 -2.47 -8.41 11.95
C CYS A 106 -1.69 -8.03 10.68
N GLN A 107 -0.48 -8.57 10.53
CA GLN A 107 0.45 -8.20 9.47
C GLN A 107 0.17 -8.89 8.14
N TYR A 108 -0.65 -9.95 8.09
CA TYR A 108 -0.90 -10.70 6.86
C TYR A 108 -2.26 -10.34 6.27
N LEU A 109 -2.31 -10.03 4.97
CA LEU A 109 -3.57 -10.06 4.24
C LEU A 109 -4.01 -11.51 4.10
N LYS A 110 -5.24 -11.84 4.53
CA LYS A 110 -5.80 -13.20 4.43
C LYS A 110 -5.99 -13.58 2.97
N CYS A 111 -5.77 -14.86 2.66
CA CYS A 111 -6.27 -15.42 1.41
C CYS A 111 -7.80 -15.41 1.37
N ALA A 112 -8.35 -15.34 0.17
CA ALA A 112 -9.79 -15.35 -0.03
C ALA A 112 -10.34 -16.77 0.20
N SER A 113 -11.46 -16.87 0.93
CA SER A 113 -12.24 -18.11 1.09
C SER A 113 -11.45 -19.35 1.52
N ASP A 114 -10.30 -19.19 2.20
CA ASP A 114 -9.34 -20.28 2.45
C ASP A 114 -8.99 -21.09 1.18
N CYS A 115 -8.84 -20.36 0.07
CA CYS A 115 -8.60 -20.89 -1.28
C CYS A 115 -9.64 -21.94 -1.71
N SER A 116 -10.87 -21.80 -1.21
CA SER A 116 -12.02 -22.67 -1.51
C SER A 116 -11.77 -24.16 -1.26
N GLY A 117 -10.74 -24.51 -0.49
CA GLY A 117 -10.29 -25.89 -0.30
C GLY A 117 -9.57 -26.52 -1.51
N HIS A 118 -9.24 -25.73 -2.53
CA HIS A 118 -8.63 -26.14 -3.80
C HIS A 118 -7.33 -25.37 -4.08
N GLY A 119 -6.59 -25.04 -3.04
CA GLY A 119 -5.32 -24.34 -3.15
C GLY A 119 -4.65 -24.11 -1.81
N ARG A 120 -3.44 -23.56 -1.88
CA ARG A 120 -2.62 -23.19 -0.73
C ARG A 120 -2.55 -21.67 -0.62
N CYS A 121 -2.80 -21.17 0.59
CA CYS A 121 -2.57 -19.78 0.92
C CYS A 121 -1.07 -19.53 1.11
N MET A 122 -0.46 -18.76 0.21
CA MET A 122 0.99 -18.53 0.18
C MET A 122 1.30 -17.04 0.10
N SER A 123 2.42 -16.62 0.68
CA SER A 123 2.96 -15.28 0.43
C SER A 123 3.59 -15.17 -0.95
N MET A 124 3.80 -13.94 -1.44
CA MET A 124 4.51 -13.71 -2.70
C MET A 124 5.91 -14.35 -2.71
N ARG A 125 6.65 -14.28 -1.59
CA ARG A 125 7.95 -14.93 -1.42
C ARG A 125 7.86 -16.45 -1.51
N GLU A 126 6.89 -17.04 -0.82
CA GLU A 126 6.70 -18.49 -0.81
C GLU A 126 6.33 -18.98 -2.21
N ALA A 127 5.40 -18.29 -2.88
CA ALA A 127 4.97 -18.60 -4.24
C ALA A 127 6.13 -18.48 -5.25
N ALA A 128 6.94 -17.42 -5.18
CA ALA A 128 8.10 -17.24 -6.05
C ALA A 128 9.19 -18.31 -5.87
N ALA A 129 9.26 -18.95 -4.69
CA ALA A 129 10.26 -19.97 -4.37
C ALA A 129 9.85 -21.41 -4.76
N GLU A 130 8.59 -21.61 -5.12
CA GLU A 130 8.01 -22.90 -5.53
C GLU A 130 7.73 -22.93 -7.03
N VAL A 131 7.76 -24.13 -7.62
CA VAL A 131 7.29 -24.38 -8.99
C VAL A 131 6.40 -25.60 -8.94
N ASN A 132 5.14 -25.42 -9.32
CA ASN A 132 4.18 -26.52 -9.40
C ASN A 132 3.79 -26.82 -10.84
N GLY A 133 4.22 -25.97 -11.77
CA GLY A 133 4.06 -26.08 -13.20
C GLY A 133 2.66 -25.75 -13.71
N PHE A 134 1.67 -25.41 -12.87
CA PHE A 134 0.33 -25.08 -13.36
C PHE A 134 -0.17 -23.69 -12.89
N SER A 135 0.12 -23.29 -11.65
CA SER A 135 -0.13 -21.94 -11.12
C SER A 135 1.17 -21.16 -10.90
N LEU A 136 2.29 -21.88 -10.78
CA LEU A 136 3.64 -21.36 -10.60
C LEU A 136 4.56 -22.09 -11.58
N LEU A 137 4.93 -21.42 -12.67
CA LEU A 137 5.70 -21.94 -13.79
C LEU A 137 7.21 -21.68 -13.63
N ARG A 138 7.60 -20.68 -12.84
CA ARG A 138 9.02 -20.31 -12.68
C ARG A 138 9.40 -20.05 -11.24
N LYS A 139 10.68 -20.27 -10.95
CA LYS A 139 11.30 -19.90 -9.68
C LYS A 139 12.07 -18.60 -9.84
N VAL A 140 11.75 -17.60 -9.01
CA VAL A 140 12.41 -16.29 -8.99
C VAL A 140 12.66 -15.84 -7.55
N LEU A 141 13.58 -14.90 -7.37
CA LEU A 141 13.80 -14.29 -6.05
C LEU A 141 12.76 -13.19 -5.81
N TYR A 142 12.02 -13.26 -4.70
CA TYR A 142 11.08 -12.21 -4.30
C TYR A 142 11.27 -11.87 -2.82
N ASP A 143 12.27 -11.03 -2.52
CA ASP A 143 12.74 -10.76 -1.17
C ASP A 143 12.87 -9.30 -0.75
N GLU A 144 13.07 -8.39 -1.71
CA GLU A 144 13.18 -6.95 -1.45
C GLU A 144 11.83 -6.23 -1.27
N PRO A 145 10.76 -6.54 -2.05
CA PRO A 145 9.48 -5.85 -1.93
C PRO A 145 8.86 -6.01 -0.54
N TRP A 146 8.20 -4.96 -0.05
CA TRP A 146 7.63 -4.93 1.30
C TRP A 146 6.53 -5.98 1.50
N ASP A 147 5.84 -6.30 0.41
CA ASP A 147 4.69 -7.19 0.32
C ASP A 147 5.08 -8.67 0.22
N ALA A 148 6.38 -8.98 0.05
CA ALA A 148 6.90 -10.34 -0.09
C ALA A 148 6.36 -11.34 0.94
N ASP A 149 6.20 -10.90 2.20
CA ASP A 149 5.77 -11.75 3.32
C ASP A 149 4.38 -11.41 3.85
N VAL A 150 3.89 -10.20 3.62
CA VAL A 150 2.64 -9.68 4.20
C VAL A 150 1.44 -9.85 3.27
N LEU A 151 1.67 -9.83 1.96
CA LEU A 151 0.64 -10.09 0.97
C LEU A 151 0.56 -11.59 0.69
N ARG A 152 -0.64 -12.15 0.79
CA ARG A 152 -0.90 -13.56 0.52
C ARG A 152 -2.06 -13.72 -0.44
N GLY A 153 -1.96 -14.74 -1.28
CA GLY A 153 -2.99 -15.14 -2.21
C GLY A 153 -3.05 -16.64 -2.38
N CYS A 154 -4.01 -17.09 -3.18
CA CYS A 154 -4.24 -18.49 -3.41
C CYS A 154 -3.42 -18.99 -4.60
N VAL A 155 -2.56 -19.96 -4.32
CA VAL A 155 -1.95 -20.80 -5.34
C VAL A 155 -2.84 -22.02 -5.45
N CYS A 156 -3.58 -22.13 -6.55
CA CYS A 156 -4.58 -23.19 -6.71
C CYS A 156 -3.94 -24.57 -6.80
N ASP A 157 -4.76 -25.60 -6.70
CA ASP A 157 -4.44 -26.98 -7.06
C ASP A 157 -4.68 -27.20 -8.56
N PRO A 158 -4.15 -28.29 -9.17
CA PRO A 158 -4.46 -28.63 -10.56
C PRO A 158 -5.98 -28.68 -10.79
N GLU A 159 -6.42 -28.28 -11.99
CA GLU A 159 -7.84 -28.14 -12.40
C GLU A 159 -8.59 -26.94 -11.82
N TRP A 160 -7.98 -26.17 -10.91
CA TRP A 160 -8.61 -24.99 -10.31
C TRP A 160 -7.85 -23.71 -10.66
N GLU A 161 -8.60 -22.62 -10.75
CA GLU A 161 -8.11 -21.28 -11.05
C GLU A 161 -9.00 -20.19 -10.44
N GLY A 162 -8.68 -18.94 -10.76
CA GLY A 162 -9.30 -17.77 -10.14
C GLY A 162 -8.60 -17.35 -8.84
N TYR A 163 -8.91 -16.16 -8.36
CA TYR A 163 -8.18 -15.54 -7.24
C TYR A 163 -8.37 -16.26 -5.88
N ASP A 164 -9.42 -17.06 -5.74
CA ASP A 164 -9.75 -17.84 -4.56
C ASP A 164 -9.90 -19.34 -4.85
N CYS A 165 -9.47 -19.79 -6.02
CA CYS A 165 -9.50 -21.18 -6.49
C CYS A 165 -10.90 -21.81 -6.52
N SER A 166 -11.95 -21.01 -6.70
CA SER A 166 -13.32 -21.51 -6.84
C SER A 166 -13.73 -21.83 -8.27
N GLN A 167 -12.93 -21.47 -9.28
CA GLN A 167 -13.23 -21.72 -10.68
C GLN A 167 -12.48 -22.94 -11.19
N ARG A 168 -13.12 -23.73 -12.04
CA ARG A 168 -12.50 -24.83 -12.78
C ARG A 168 -11.74 -24.28 -13.98
N ARG A 169 -10.56 -24.84 -14.22
CA ARG A 169 -9.78 -24.62 -15.43
C ARG A 169 -10.34 -25.48 -16.56
N CYS A 170 -10.59 -24.89 -17.71
CA CYS A 170 -11.02 -25.63 -18.90
C CYS A 170 -9.84 -26.19 -19.71
N PRO A 171 -10.06 -27.26 -20.48
CA PRO A 171 -9.11 -27.75 -21.47
C PRO A 171 -8.66 -26.65 -22.42
N ARG A 172 -7.38 -26.70 -22.78
CA ARG A 172 -6.79 -25.87 -23.81
C ARG A 172 -6.46 -26.73 -25.02
N GLY A 173 -6.18 -26.15 -26.17
CA GLY A 173 -5.79 -26.92 -27.34
C GLY A 173 -5.46 -26.05 -28.56
N ASP A 174 -5.06 -26.73 -29.63
CA ASP A 174 -4.80 -26.13 -30.94
C ASP A 174 -6.12 -25.84 -31.67
N ASP A 175 -6.15 -24.80 -32.49
CA ASP A 175 -7.33 -24.46 -33.29
C ASP A 175 -7.37 -25.36 -34.54
N PRO A 176 -8.37 -26.22 -34.76
CA PRO A 176 -8.37 -27.17 -35.88
C PRO A 176 -8.38 -26.55 -37.28
N LEU A 177 -8.59 -25.23 -37.39
CA LEU A 177 -8.60 -24.53 -38.66
C LEU A 177 -7.30 -23.79 -38.98
N THR A 178 -6.40 -23.65 -38.01
CA THR A 178 -5.06 -23.11 -38.26
C THR A 178 -4.20 -24.19 -38.93
N ALA A 179 -3.32 -23.78 -39.83
CA ALA A 179 -2.61 -24.70 -40.72
C ALA A 179 -1.18 -24.22 -40.98
N GLY A 180 -0.28 -25.18 -41.24
CA GLY A 180 1.14 -24.89 -41.44
C GLY A 180 1.91 -24.64 -40.14
N GLN A 181 1.31 -24.99 -39.01
CA GLN A 181 1.99 -25.04 -37.71
C GLN A 181 2.64 -26.40 -37.50
N SER A 182 3.48 -26.45 -36.48
CA SER A 182 4.13 -27.67 -36.03
C SER A 182 4.13 -27.69 -34.51
N ASP A 183 3.94 -28.88 -33.96
CA ASP A 183 4.10 -29.12 -32.52
C ASP A 183 5.54 -28.87 -32.08
N GLU A 184 5.72 -28.52 -30.80
CA GLU A 184 7.04 -28.54 -30.19
C GLU A 184 7.56 -29.97 -30.19
N VAL A 185 8.83 -30.12 -30.57
CA VAL A 185 9.50 -31.41 -30.56
C VAL A 185 10.85 -31.25 -29.91
N GLN A 186 11.08 -32.00 -28.84
CA GLN A 186 12.38 -32.11 -28.20
C GLN A 186 12.99 -33.49 -28.50
N LEU A 187 14.30 -33.54 -28.71
CA LEU A 187 15.03 -34.78 -28.96
C LEU A 187 15.87 -35.14 -27.74
N LEU A 188 15.69 -36.37 -27.25
CA LEU A 188 16.46 -36.95 -26.16
C LEU A 188 17.44 -37.98 -26.72
N SER A 189 18.73 -37.66 -26.72
CA SER A 189 19.78 -38.63 -27.04
C SER A 189 20.28 -39.27 -25.75
N CYS A 190 20.31 -40.60 -25.71
CA CYS A 190 20.82 -41.36 -24.59
C CYS A 190 21.79 -42.46 -25.04
N SER A 191 22.98 -42.49 -24.44
CA SER A 191 23.95 -43.57 -24.65
C SER A 191 24.48 -44.15 -23.34
N CYS A 192 24.51 -45.48 -23.27
CA CYS A 192 25.00 -46.21 -22.11
C CYS A 192 26.52 -46.48 -22.23
N PRO A 193 27.32 -46.15 -21.20
CA PRO A 193 28.73 -46.53 -21.16
C PRO A 193 28.90 -48.04 -21.00
N ASN A 194 30.01 -48.58 -21.52
CA ASN A 194 30.41 -49.99 -21.41
C ASN A 194 29.41 -51.02 -21.99
N ASP A 195 28.54 -50.59 -22.91
CA ASP A 195 27.55 -51.42 -23.59
C ASP A 195 26.52 -52.12 -22.68
N GLU A 196 26.38 -51.67 -21.43
CA GLU A 196 25.40 -52.17 -20.47
C GLU A 196 24.41 -51.05 -20.09
N CYS A 197 23.15 -51.18 -20.52
CA CYS A 197 22.07 -50.23 -20.18
C CYS A 197 21.31 -50.68 -18.93
N VAL A 198 21.87 -50.38 -17.75
CA VAL A 198 21.23 -50.66 -16.46
C VAL A 198 21.20 -49.38 -15.63
N GLY A 199 20.06 -49.10 -15.01
CA GLY A 199 19.86 -47.93 -14.14
C GLY A 199 18.63 -47.12 -14.54
N ASP A 200 18.52 -45.93 -13.99
CA ASP A 200 17.36 -45.07 -14.16
C ASP A 200 17.75 -43.59 -14.33
N MET A 201 16.84 -42.83 -14.93
CA MET A 201 16.90 -41.38 -14.99
C MET A 201 15.58 -40.76 -14.55
N THR A 202 15.62 -39.47 -14.27
CA THR A 202 14.42 -38.65 -14.08
C THR A 202 14.51 -37.45 -15.02
N LEU A 203 13.41 -37.20 -15.71
CA LEU A 203 13.17 -35.98 -16.47
C LEU A 203 12.28 -35.06 -15.66
N SER A 204 12.54 -33.76 -15.68
CA SER A 204 11.67 -32.77 -15.08
C SER A 204 11.14 -31.76 -16.09
N PHE A 205 9.90 -31.34 -15.88
CA PHE A 205 9.25 -30.27 -16.61
C PHE A 205 8.71 -29.26 -15.60
N TYR A 206 9.03 -27.96 -15.76
CA TYR A 206 8.75 -26.92 -14.76
C TYR A 206 9.12 -27.35 -13.33
N GLY A 207 10.30 -27.95 -13.14
CA GLY A 207 10.78 -28.41 -11.84
C GLY A 207 10.06 -29.63 -11.24
N GLN A 208 9.00 -30.14 -11.89
CA GLN A 208 8.30 -31.36 -11.49
C GLN A 208 8.97 -32.57 -12.15
N ALA A 209 9.51 -33.49 -11.35
CA ALA A 209 10.21 -34.67 -11.84
C ALA A 209 9.26 -35.85 -12.09
N SER A 210 9.47 -36.52 -13.22
CA SER A 210 8.86 -37.82 -13.51
C SER A 210 9.23 -38.87 -12.47
N PRO A 211 8.40 -39.93 -12.33
CA PRO A 211 8.85 -41.20 -11.77
C PRO A 211 10.10 -41.70 -12.48
N ARG A 212 10.94 -42.47 -11.78
CA ARG A 212 12.18 -43.03 -12.34
C ARG A 212 11.93 -43.78 -13.64
N ILE A 213 12.61 -43.38 -14.71
CA ILE A 213 12.53 -43.95 -16.05
C ILE A 213 13.72 -44.89 -16.25
N ASN A 214 13.48 -46.17 -16.54
CA ASN A 214 14.55 -47.15 -16.70
C ASN A 214 15.28 -46.94 -18.05
N ALA A 215 16.58 -47.21 -18.10
CA ALA A 215 17.36 -47.20 -19.34
C ALA A 215 16.73 -48.06 -20.45
N THR A 216 16.05 -49.15 -20.07
CA THR A 216 15.39 -50.10 -20.97
C THR A 216 13.89 -49.85 -21.12
N SER A 217 13.35 -48.76 -20.57
CA SER A 217 11.93 -48.41 -20.75
C SER A 217 11.62 -48.25 -22.24
N VAL A 218 10.45 -48.73 -22.64
CA VAL A 218 9.92 -48.45 -23.99
C VAL A 218 9.42 -47.03 -24.10
N LEU A 219 9.44 -46.51 -25.32
CA LEU A 219 9.09 -45.11 -25.57
C LEU A 219 7.60 -44.86 -25.34
N SER A 220 6.71 -45.65 -25.95
CA SER A 220 5.28 -45.35 -25.98
C SER A 220 4.39 -46.30 -25.16
N VAL A 221 3.21 -45.83 -24.78
CA VAL A 221 2.19 -46.63 -24.07
C VAL A 221 1.73 -47.84 -24.88
N ALA A 222 1.69 -47.70 -26.22
CA ALA A 222 1.32 -48.78 -27.12
C ALA A 222 2.34 -49.94 -27.13
N ALA A 223 3.58 -49.70 -26.69
CA ALA A 223 4.63 -50.70 -26.60
C ALA A 223 4.68 -51.42 -25.24
N GLU A 224 3.82 -51.05 -24.29
CA GLU A 224 3.75 -51.67 -22.96
C GLU A 224 3.15 -53.09 -23.00
N GLN A 225 3.59 -53.91 -22.05
CA GLN A 225 3.15 -55.27 -21.79
C GLN A 225 2.39 -55.37 -20.45
N PRO A 226 1.41 -56.28 -20.32
CA PRO A 226 0.49 -56.25 -19.19
C PRO A 226 1.08 -56.40 -17.78
N ASP A 227 2.24 -57.02 -17.52
CA ASP A 227 2.63 -57.41 -16.14
C ASP A 227 4.16 -57.59 -15.87
N THR A 228 5.07 -56.88 -16.56
CA THR A 228 6.53 -57.09 -16.41
C THR A 228 7.27 -55.88 -15.81
N LEU A 229 7.15 -55.62 -14.50
CA LEU A 229 7.75 -54.44 -13.86
C LEU A 229 9.28 -54.37 -13.97
N ALA A 230 9.96 -55.53 -14.01
CA ALA A 230 11.43 -55.57 -13.97
C ALA A 230 12.12 -55.16 -15.29
N SER A 231 11.38 -55.10 -16.41
CA SER A 231 11.93 -54.83 -17.74
C SER A 231 11.72 -53.39 -18.23
N GLY A 232 11.00 -52.54 -17.48
CA GLY A 232 10.56 -51.23 -17.97
C GLY A 232 9.48 -51.31 -19.07
N LEU A 233 8.85 -52.48 -19.21
CA LEU A 233 7.80 -52.75 -20.19
C LEU A 233 6.42 -52.86 -19.55
N ALA A 234 6.27 -52.78 -18.22
CA ALA A 234 4.95 -52.91 -17.62
C ALA A 234 4.03 -51.75 -17.99
N ARG A 235 2.74 -51.95 -17.79
CA ARG A 235 1.75 -50.88 -17.95
C ARG A 235 2.09 -49.68 -17.04
N GLY A 236 2.18 -48.48 -17.61
CA GLY A 236 2.60 -47.25 -16.94
C GLY A 236 4.11 -47.08 -16.76
N GLU A 237 4.94 -47.94 -17.35
CA GLU A 237 6.42 -47.87 -17.26
C GLU A 237 7.10 -47.31 -18.52
N SER A 238 6.35 -47.03 -19.58
CA SER A 238 6.85 -46.32 -20.76
C SER A 238 7.32 -44.91 -20.43
N VAL A 239 8.17 -44.36 -21.29
CA VAL A 239 8.64 -42.97 -21.18
C VAL A 239 7.47 -42.02 -21.30
N GLU A 240 6.57 -42.26 -22.28
CA GLU A 240 5.31 -41.55 -22.47
C GLU A 240 4.47 -41.52 -21.18
N ALA A 241 4.09 -42.69 -20.65
CA ALA A 241 3.26 -42.75 -19.44
C ALA A 241 3.88 -42.02 -18.24
N LYS A 242 5.21 -42.11 -18.07
CA LYS A 242 5.91 -41.43 -16.96
C LYS A 242 5.95 -39.91 -17.16
N LEU A 243 6.14 -39.43 -18.39
CA LEU A 243 6.09 -38.00 -18.69
C LEU A 243 4.67 -37.44 -18.51
N GLU A 244 3.63 -38.18 -18.92
CA GLU A 244 2.22 -37.81 -18.73
C GLU A 244 1.78 -37.77 -17.25
N THR A 245 2.58 -38.32 -16.33
CA THR A 245 2.34 -38.14 -14.89
C THR A 245 2.83 -36.79 -14.36
N ILE A 246 3.70 -36.07 -15.11
CA ILE A 246 4.17 -34.75 -14.73
C ILE A 246 3.07 -33.75 -15.08
N ARG A 247 2.30 -33.29 -14.10
CA ARG A 247 1.47 -32.09 -14.28
C ARG A 247 2.41 -30.88 -14.28
N PRO A 248 2.34 -29.99 -15.29
CA PRO A 248 1.21 -29.65 -16.17
C PRO A 248 1.24 -30.27 -17.58
N LEU A 249 2.09 -31.26 -17.88
CA LEU A 249 2.07 -31.87 -19.22
C LEU A 249 0.70 -32.52 -19.44
N ASP A 250 -0.01 -32.00 -20.44
CA ASP A 250 -1.36 -32.46 -20.81
C ASP A 250 -1.29 -33.74 -21.67
N GLY A 251 -0.24 -33.88 -22.49
CA GLY A 251 -0.01 -35.05 -23.35
C GLY A 251 1.28 -34.93 -24.15
N VAL A 252 1.96 -36.06 -24.36
CA VAL A 252 3.19 -36.16 -25.17
C VAL A 252 3.18 -37.44 -25.97
N LEU A 253 3.73 -37.41 -27.18
CA LEU A 253 4.00 -38.61 -27.98
C LEU A 253 5.51 -38.87 -28.00
N VAL A 254 5.92 -40.09 -27.62
CA VAL A 254 7.34 -40.48 -27.59
C VAL A 254 7.62 -41.60 -28.58
N GLU A 255 8.47 -41.31 -29.56
CA GLU A 255 8.78 -42.21 -30.68
C GLU A 255 10.28 -42.28 -30.99
N PRO A 256 10.76 -43.33 -31.68
CA PRO A 256 12.13 -43.35 -32.18
C PRO A 256 12.35 -42.26 -33.24
N ASN A 257 13.51 -41.61 -33.25
CA ASN A 257 13.81 -40.62 -34.29
C ASN A 257 14.04 -41.29 -35.67
N ALA A 258 13.25 -40.91 -36.67
CA ALA A 258 13.19 -41.58 -37.98
C ALA A 258 14.45 -41.43 -38.86
N THR A 259 15.37 -40.51 -38.54
CA THR A 259 16.62 -40.30 -39.30
C THR A 259 17.70 -41.34 -39.03
N ASP A 260 17.51 -42.19 -38.03
CA ASP A 260 18.41 -43.32 -37.75
C ASP A 260 18.08 -44.50 -38.67
N GLY A 261 18.51 -44.39 -39.94
CA GLY A 261 18.43 -45.51 -40.89
C GLY A 261 19.35 -46.68 -40.52
N PRO A 262 19.33 -47.74 -41.35
CA PRO A 262 18.63 -49.00 -41.14
C PRO A 262 19.34 -49.93 -40.13
N ILE A 263 18.80 -50.07 -38.92
CA ILE A 263 19.05 -51.25 -38.09
C ILE A 263 17.73 -51.74 -37.52
N GLY A 264 16.98 -52.51 -38.32
CA GLY A 264 16.18 -53.68 -37.92
C GLY A 264 15.32 -53.71 -36.65
N TRP A 265 14.96 -52.59 -36.01
CA TRP A 265 14.09 -52.58 -34.83
C TRP A 265 12.74 -51.94 -35.16
N HIS A 266 11.93 -52.66 -35.93
CA HIS A 266 10.48 -52.39 -36.03
C HIS A 266 9.74 -53.00 -34.82
N GLY A 267 10.20 -52.65 -33.62
CA GLY A 267 9.61 -53.07 -32.35
C GLY A 267 10.28 -52.32 -31.19
N SER A 268 9.46 -51.69 -30.35
CA SER A 268 9.76 -51.26 -28.97
C SER A 268 11.23 -50.92 -28.70
N ALA A 269 11.76 -49.86 -29.33
CA ALA A 269 13.12 -49.40 -29.08
C ALA A 269 13.24 -48.92 -27.61
N PRO A 270 14.32 -49.29 -26.89
CA PRO A 270 14.54 -48.80 -25.54
C PRO A 270 14.95 -47.32 -25.56
N LEU A 271 14.70 -46.62 -24.45
CA LEU A 271 15.09 -45.23 -24.24
C LEU A 271 16.59 -44.97 -24.48
N CYS A 272 17.43 -45.91 -24.03
CA CYS A 272 18.88 -45.80 -24.14
C CYS A 272 19.47 -47.02 -24.85
N ALA A 273 20.52 -46.80 -25.64
CA ALA A 273 21.27 -47.88 -26.30
C ALA A 273 22.77 -47.81 -26.02
N PRO A 274 23.51 -48.93 -26.18
CA PRO A 274 24.96 -48.98 -26.05
C PRO A 274 25.68 -47.92 -26.89
N ALA A 275 26.70 -47.27 -26.32
CA ALA A 275 27.50 -46.30 -27.06
C ALA A 275 28.20 -46.91 -28.30
N SER A 276 28.56 -48.20 -28.26
CA SER A 276 29.11 -48.91 -29.43
C SER A 276 28.12 -49.03 -30.60
N GLN A 277 26.81 -48.90 -30.33
CA GLN A 277 25.74 -48.95 -31.31
C GLN A 277 25.29 -47.56 -31.77
N GLY A 278 25.96 -46.49 -31.33
CA GLY A 278 25.64 -45.11 -31.68
C GLY A 278 24.67 -44.41 -30.72
N GLY A 279 24.24 -45.08 -29.64
CA GLY A 279 23.21 -44.56 -28.72
C GLY A 279 21.80 -44.63 -29.32
N ALA A 280 20.82 -44.13 -28.57
CA ALA A 280 19.42 -44.01 -29.02
C ALA A 280 19.01 -42.54 -29.02
N VAL A 281 18.20 -42.14 -30.01
CA VAL A 281 17.58 -40.81 -30.04
C VAL A 281 16.07 -40.99 -30.04
N SER A 282 15.43 -40.47 -29.00
CA SER A 282 13.98 -40.44 -28.85
C SER A 282 13.46 -39.06 -29.25
N ARG A 283 12.35 -39.04 -29.99
CA ARG A 283 11.60 -37.85 -30.36
C ARG A 283 10.41 -37.71 -29.41
N ILE A 284 10.34 -36.59 -28.70
CA ILE A 284 9.25 -36.24 -27.78
C ILE A 284 8.48 -35.10 -28.42
N THR A 285 7.25 -35.36 -28.86
CA THR A 285 6.36 -34.38 -29.47
C THR A 285 5.32 -33.94 -28.43
N PHE A 286 5.14 -32.63 -28.25
CA PHE A 286 4.14 -32.05 -27.35
C PHE A 286 2.87 -31.74 -28.14
N ASN A 287 2.03 -32.75 -28.35
CA ASN A 287 0.82 -32.68 -29.18
C ASN A 287 -0.40 -32.10 -28.45
N GLU A 288 -0.39 -32.10 -27.11
CA GLU A 288 -1.49 -31.51 -26.33
C GLU A 288 -1.10 -30.19 -25.64
N HIS A 289 0.17 -29.82 -25.64
CA HIS A 289 0.66 -28.59 -25.01
C HIS A 289 1.30 -27.69 -26.08
N GLY A 290 0.49 -26.88 -26.75
CA GLY A 290 0.91 -26.07 -27.90
C GLY A 290 1.89 -24.93 -27.55
N GLY A 291 2.49 -24.37 -28.60
CA GLY A 291 3.42 -23.25 -28.54
C GLY A 291 4.89 -23.66 -28.32
N ASP A 292 5.73 -22.69 -27.99
CA ASP A 292 7.14 -22.89 -27.63
C ASP A 292 7.25 -23.42 -26.19
N VAL A 293 7.31 -24.75 -26.05
CA VAL A 293 7.30 -25.42 -24.75
C VAL A 293 8.71 -25.47 -24.17
N PRO A 294 8.92 -25.08 -22.89
CA PRO A 294 10.24 -25.13 -22.27
C PRO A 294 10.91 -26.50 -22.36
N ALA A 295 12.24 -26.48 -22.49
CA ALA A 295 13.05 -27.69 -22.53
C ALA A 295 12.85 -28.56 -21.28
N LEU A 296 12.72 -29.87 -21.48
CA LEU A 296 12.85 -30.85 -20.41
C LEU A 296 14.25 -30.76 -19.79
N GLU A 297 14.36 -31.08 -18.51
CA GLU A 297 15.64 -31.11 -17.80
C GLU A 297 15.94 -32.52 -17.28
N VAL A 298 17.22 -32.94 -17.36
CA VAL A 298 17.67 -34.21 -16.79
C VAL A 298 18.13 -33.97 -15.35
N THR A 299 17.29 -34.32 -14.37
CA THR A 299 17.59 -34.12 -12.94
C THR A 299 18.52 -35.19 -12.37
N SER A 300 18.46 -36.40 -12.90
CA SER A 300 19.40 -37.47 -12.59
C SER A 300 19.47 -38.45 -13.74
N ALA A 301 20.66 -38.90 -14.14
CA ALA A 301 20.82 -39.98 -15.11
C ALA A 301 22.00 -40.87 -14.72
N VAL A 302 21.70 -42.11 -14.34
CA VAL A 302 22.68 -43.08 -13.87
C VAL A 302 22.51 -44.35 -14.69
N PHE A 303 23.36 -44.55 -15.70
CA PHE A 303 23.30 -45.72 -16.59
C PHE A 303 24.66 -46.41 -16.74
N GLY A 304 24.64 -47.73 -16.67
CA GLY A 304 25.81 -48.61 -16.83
C GLY A 304 26.61 -48.79 -15.55
N ARG A 305 27.58 -49.72 -15.58
CA ARG A 305 28.48 -50.02 -14.46
C ARG A 305 29.92 -49.71 -14.82
N ASP A 306 30.68 -49.27 -13.83
CA ASP A 306 32.13 -49.14 -13.94
C ASP A 306 32.74 -50.55 -13.99
N ASN A 307 33.54 -50.82 -15.02
CA ASN A 307 34.11 -52.14 -15.29
C ASN A 307 35.08 -52.64 -14.20
N VAL A 308 35.49 -51.79 -13.25
CA VAL A 308 36.45 -52.10 -12.18
C VAL A 308 35.75 -52.23 -10.82
N THR A 309 34.78 -51.36 -10.54
CA THR A 309 34.11 -51.24 -9.23
C THR A 309 32.68 -51.78 -9.23
N GLY A 310 32.07 -51.98 -10.40
CA GLY A 310 30.68 -52.41 -10.57
C GLY A 310 29.64 -51.37 -10.13
N ALA A 311 30.09 -50.18 -9.72
CA ALA A 311 29.24 -49.05 -9.32
C ALA A 311 28.56 -48.45 -10.54
N LEU A 312 27.35 -47.90 -10.36
CA LEU A 312 26.66 -47.25 -11.47
C LEU A 312 27.38 -45.95 -11.87
N VAL A 313 27.43 -45.66 -13.17
CA VAL A 313 28.12 -44.48 -13.73
C VAL A 313 27.12 -43.50 -14.35
N ALA A 314 27.50 -42.22 -14.45
CA ALA A 314 26.68 -41.23 -15.12
C ALA A 314 26.61 -41.52 -16.62
N ALA A 315 25.42 -41.40 -17.19
CA ALA A 315 25.19 -41.60 -18.60
C ALA A 315 25.49 -40.34 -19.43
N ASN A 316 25.70 -40.52 -20.74
CA ASN A 316 25.71 -39.39 -21.66
C ASN A 316 24.31 -39.20 -22.24
N VAL A 317 23.57 -38.27 -21.62
CA VAL A 317 22.21 -37.88 -22.01
C VAL A 317 22.23 -36.42 -22.43
N THR A 318 21.69 -36.13 -23.61
CA THR A 318 21.57 -34.76 -24.11
C THR A 318 20.15 -34.51 -24.60
N LEU A 319 19.62 -33.32 -24.28
CA LEU A 319 18.34 -32.83 -24.76
C LEU A 319 18.59 -31.73 -25.79
N MET A 320 17.91 -31.80 -26.92
CA MET A 320 17.96 -30.82 -27.99
C MET A 320 16.55 -30.26 -28.19
N HIS A 321 16.42 -28.94 -28.20
CA HIS A 321 15.16 -28.20 -28.34
C HIS A 321 15.37 -26.98 -29.26
N ASP A 322 14.30 -26.26 -29.61
CA ASP A 322 14.38 -24.99 -30.35
C ASP A 322 15.16 -25.06 -31.69
N GLY A 323 14.98 -26.13 -32.46
CA GLY A 323 15.63 -26.30 -33.77
C GLY A 323 17.03 -26.91 -33.71
N GLN A 324 17.53 -27.27 -32.53
CA GLN A 324 18.77 -28.04 -32.37
C GLN A 324 18.60 -29.50 -32.80
N GLY A 325 19.51 -30.01 -33.64
CA GLY A 325 19.57 -31.44 -33.97
C GLY A 325 18.35 -32.04 -34.69
N GLY A 326 17.46 -31.20 -35.22
CA GLY A 326 16.18 -31.63 -35.83
C GLY A 326 14.98 -31.60 -34.88
N SER A 327 15.14 -31.05 -33.66
CA SER A 327 14.01 -30.57 -32.84
C SER A 327 13.22 -29.49 -33.59
N VAL A 328 12.00 -29.24 -33.14
CA VAL A 328 11.08 -28.28 -33.76
C VAL A 328 10.62 -27.33 -32.68
N ARG A 329 10.77 -26.02 -32.92
CA ARG A 329 10.15 -25.00 -32.09
C ARG A 329 8.66 -24.95 -32.40
N GLY A 330 7.83 -25.21 -31.40
CA GLY A 330 6.38 -25.32 -31.52
C GLY A 330 5.73 -23.99 -31.87
N SER A 331 4.68 -24.07 -32.67
CA SER A 331 3.91 -22.90 -33.13
C SER A 331 2.39 -23.11 -33.09
N THR A 332 1.92 -24.27 -32.63
CA THR A 332 0.50 -24.56 -32.41
C THR A 332 -0.07 -23.65 -31.31
N GLU A 333 -1.36 -23.37 -31.36
CA GLU A 333 -2.04 -22.59 -30.33
C GLU A 333 -2.22 -23.38 -29.02
N TYR A 334 -2.39 -22.68 -27.90
CA TYR A 334 -2.73 -23.27 -26.60
C TYR A 334 -3.88 -22.49 -25.94
N GLU A 335 -4.98 -22.41 -26.69
CA GLU A 335 -6.13 -21.58 -26.38
C GLU A 335 -7.17 -22.33 -25.57
N VAL A 336 -7.89 -21.62 -24.70
CA VAL A 336 -9.01 -22.22 -23.94
C VAL A 336 -10.06 -22.72 -24.93
N CYS A 337 -10.45 -23.99 -24.78
CA CYS A 337 -11.38 -24.67 -25.67
C CYS A 337 -11.00 -24.54 -27.16
N SER A 338 -9.70 -24.59 -27.48
CA SER A 338 -9.15 -24.46 -28.83
C SER A 338 -9.61 -23.18 -29.57
N GLY A 339 -10.13 -22.18 -28.86
CA GLY A 339 -10.82 -21.02 -29.44
C GLY A 339 -12.16 -21.34 -30.13
N ARG A 340 -12.68 -22.56 -29.99
CA ARG A 340 -13.88 -23.09 -30.66
C ARG A 340 -14.99 -23.51 -29.69
N GLY A 341 -14.94 -23.01 -28.46
CA GLY A 341 -15.99 -23.14 -27.48
C GLY A 341 -15.92 -22.05 -26.40
N VAL A 342 -16.87 -22.13 -25.46
CA VAL A 342 -16.91 -21.30 -24.25
C VAL A 342 -16.63 -22.18 -23.05
N CYS A 343 -15.77 -21.72 -22.14
CA CYS A 343 -15.45 -22.43 -20.91
C CYS A 343 -16.59 -22.29 -19.89
N ASP A 344 -17.10 -23.41 -19.39
CA ASP A 344 -17.92 -23.44 -18.18
C ASP A 344 -17.00 -23.55 -16.95
N HIS A 345 -16.68 -22.43 -16.33
CA HIS A 345 -15.81 -22.38 -15.14
C HIS A 345 -16.41 -23.04 -13.88
N LEU A 346 -17.68 -23.48 -13.88
CA LEU A 346 -18.24 -24.25 -12.78
C LEU A 346 -17.93 -25.75 -12.95
N LEU A 347 -17.98 -26.25 -14.19
CA LEU A 347 -17.76 -27.67 -14.51
C LEU A 347 -16.33 -27.97 -14.95
N GLY A 348 -15.64 -27.00 -15.54
CA GLY A 348 -14.35 -27.19 -16.21
C GLY A 348 -14.49 -27.74 -17.63
N ASP A 349 -15.70 -27.74 -18.18
CA ASP A 349 -16.00 -28.31 -19.49
C ASP A 349 -16.05 -27.23 -20.57
N CYS A 350 -15.58 -27.56 -21.78
CA CYS A 350 -15.75 -26.70 -22.94
C CYS A 350 -17.10 -26.95 -23.62
N LEU A 351 -17.90 -25.90 -23.71
CA LEU A 351 -19.13 -25.86 -24.50
C LEU A 351 -18.77 -25.52 -25.95
N CYS A 352 -18.57 -26.54 -26.77
CA CYS A 352 -18.14 -26.39 -28.15
C CYS A 352 -19.20 -25.72 -29.04
N PHE A 353 -18.74 -24.89 -29.96
CA PHE A 353 -19.60 -24.35 -31.01
C PHE A 353 -20.03 -25.44 -32.00
N ASP A 354 -21.07 -25.15 -32.79
CA ASP A 354 -21.62 -26.10 -33.75
C ASP A 354 -20.54 -26.73 -34.64
N ASN A 355 -20.55 -28.06 -34.72
CA ASN A 355 -19.65 -28.93 -35.49
C ASN A 355 -18.24 -29.13 -34.93
N TYR A 356 -17.91 -28.51 -33.79
CA TYR A 356 -16.68 -28.78 -33.05
C TYR A 356 -16.91 -29.77 -31.91
N PHE A 357 -15.94 -30.65 -31.69
CA PHE A 357 -16.04 -31.74 -30.72
C PHE A 357 -14.70 -32.02 -30.06
N ALA A 358 -14.71 -32.97 -29.13
CA ALA A 358 -13.53 -33.47 -28.46
C ALA A 358 -12.47 -33.98 -29.47
N SER A 359 -11.22 -33.64 -29.22
CA SER A 359 -10.08 -33.97 -30.08
C SER A 359 -9.13 -34.98 -29.44
N ASP A 360 -8.13 -35.42 -30.21
CA ASP A 360 -6.95 -36.15 -29.73
C ASP A 360 -5.70 -35.27 -29.66
N GLY A 361 -5.84 -33.94 -29.73
CA GLY A 361 -4.73 -32.99 -29.80
C GLY A 361 -4.20 -32.73 -31.23
N ASP A 362 -4.36 -33.70 -32.14
CA ASP A 362 -3.85 -33.64 -33.52
C ASP A 362 -4.95 -33.28 -34.55
N GLY A 363 -6.03 -32.66 -34.08
CA GLY A 363 -7.18 -32.26 -34.90
C GLY A 363 -8.06 -33.42 -35.39
N GLN A 364 -7.93 -34.62 -34.82
CA GLN A 364 -8.79 -35.77 -35.09
C GLN A 364 -9.75 -36.01 -33.90
N PRO A 365 -10.84 -36.81 -34.07
CA PRO A 365 -11.75 -37.08 -32.97
C PRO A 365 -11.06 -37.88 -31.86
N GLY A 366 -11.17 -37.39 -30.63
CA GLY A 366 -10.58 -38.04 -29.46
C GLY A 366 -11.39 -37.82 -28.19
N SER A 367 -10.76 -38.09 -27.04
CA SER A 367 -11.39 -37.99 -25.72
C SER A 367 -11.23 -36.63 -25.05
N ARG A 368 -10.40 -35.74 -25.60
CA ARG A 368 -10.10 -34.46 -24.99
C ARG A 368 -11.23 -33.48 -25.28
N ALA A 369 -11.99 -33.08 -24.28
CA ALA A 369 -13.13 -32.18 -24.45
C ALA A 369 -12.70 -30.70 -24.64
N ASP A 370 -11.84 -30.44 -25.62
CA ASP A 370 -11.24 -29.13 -25.91
C ASP A 370 -11.83 -28.41 -27.12
N CYS A 371 -12.79 -29.01 -27.83
CA CYS A 371 -13.34 -28.47 -29.08
C CYS A 371 -12.33 -28.40 -30.23
N GLY A 372 -11.22 -29.15 -30.14
CA GLY A 372 -10.14 -29.19 -31.13
C GLY A 372 -10.43 -30.04 -32.38
N PHE A 373 -11.61 -30.63 -32.54
CA PHE A 373 -11.95 -31.44 -33.72
C PHE A 373 -13.13 -30.86 -34.50
N ALA A 374 -12.92 -30.55 -35.78
CA ALA A 374 -13.96 -30.14 -36.71
C ALA A 374 -14.54 -31.34 -37.47
N SER A 375 -15.80 -31.68 -37.20
CA SER A 375 -16.46 -32.87 -37.81
C SER A 375 -16.84 -32.70 -39.29
N VAL A 376 -16.86 -31.47 -39.79
CA VAL A 376 -17.22 -31.10 -41.17
C VAL A 376 -16.33 -29.95 -41.63
N ASN A 377 -16.32 -29.68 -42.93
CA ASN A 377 -15.73 -28.46 -43.46
C ASN A 377 -16.50 -27.25 -42.92
N ILE A 378 -15.85 -26.49 -42.04
CA ILE A 378 -16.40 -25.26 -41.49
C ILE A 378 -16.51 -24.22 -42.60
N SER A 379 -17.64 -23.54 -42.66
CA SER A 379 -17.95 -22.56 -43.71
C SER A 379 -18.47 -21.23 -43.18
N ASP A 380 -18.58 -21.09 -41.85
CA ASP A 380 -19.12 -19.90 -41.20
C ASP A 380 -18.55 -19.75 -39.78
N CYS A 381 -18.56 -18.51 -39.27
CA CYS A 381 -18.24 -18.22 -37.89
C CYS A 381 -19.36 -18.67 -36.93
N PRO A 382 -19.06 -18.83 -35.64
CA PRO A 382 -20.06 -19.13 -34.61
C PRO A 382 -21.27 -18.19 -34.64
N ASN A 383 -22.42 -18.73 -34.23
CA ASN A 383 -23.72 -18.06 -34.17
C ASN A 383 -24.22 -17.59 -35.54
N VAL A 384 -24.59 -18.52 -36.44
CA VAL A 384 -24.92 -18.24 -37.86
C VAL A 384 -25.97 -17.12 -38.07
N LEU A 385 -26.93 -16.98 -37.15
CA LEU A 385 -27.96 -15.93 -37.19
C LEU A 385 -27.45 -14.58 -36.67
N ASP A 386 -26.58 -14.60 -35.67
CA ASP A 386 -25.99 -13.45 -35.00
C ASP A 386 -24.46 -13.61 -35.00
N ARG A 387 -23.83 -13.56 -36.18
CA ARG A 387 -22.40 -13.93 -36.36
C ARG A 387 -21.53 -13.25 -35.33
N CYS A 388 -20.66 -14.02 -34.67
CA CYS A 388 -19.81 -13.51 -33.60
C CYS A 388 -20.60 -12.77 -32.52
N SER A 389 -21.78 -13.31 -32.20
CA SER A 389 -22.75 -12.75 -31.25
C SER A 389 -23.20 -11.32 -31.55
N ALA A 390 -23.05 -10.86 -32.80
CA ALA A 390 -23.16 -9.46 -33.20
C ALA A 390 -22.22 -8.49 -32.43
N ARG A 391 -21.15 -9.02 -31.83
CA ARG A 391 -20.14 -8.31 -31.02
C ARG A 391 -18.72 -8.46 -31.57
N GLY A 392 -18.59 -9.00 -32.77
CA GLY A 392 -17.33 -9.09 -33.48
C GLY A 392 -17.53 -9.12 -34.98
N VAL A 393 -16.43 -9.11 -35.68
CA VAL A 393 -16.38 -9.32 -37.13
C VAL A 393 -15.92 -10.75 -37.37
N CYS A 394 -16.65 -11.46 -38.21
CA CYS A 394 -16.21 -12.77 -38.68
C CYS A 394 -14.99 -12.59 -39.57
N ASP A 395 -13.85 -13.10 -39.14
CA ASP A 395 -12.66 -13.18 -39.96
C ASP A 395 -12.82 -14.31 -40.96
N SER A 396 -13.27 -13.92 -42.15
CA SER A 396 -13.26 -14.76 -43.33
C SER A 396 -12.02 -14.50 -44.19
N GLN A 397 -10.95 -13.89 -43.65
CA GLN A 397 -9.76 -13.50 -44.41
C GLN A 397 -8.70 -14.61 -44.49
N ARG A 398 -7.87 -14.43 -45.53
CA ARG A 398 -6.94 -15.35 -46.18
C ARG A 398 -5.59 -15.41 -45.46
N VAL A 399 -5.07 -16.60 -45.16
CA VAL A 399 -3.67 -16.78 -44.74
C VAL A 399 -2.88 -17.49 -45.83
N ILE A 400 -1.79 -16.87 -46.33
CA ILE A 400 -0.81 -17.53 -47.20
C ILE A 400 0.55 -17.49 -46.49
N ASN A 401 1.16 -18.66 -46.26
CA ASN A 401 2.49 -18.79 -45.65
C ASN A 401 2.63 -18.02 -44.32
N GLY A 402 1.62 -18.13 -43.44
CA GLY A 402 1.68 -17.57 -42.09
C GLY A 402 1.65 -16.03 -41.99
N SER A 403 1.30 -15.32 -43.05
CA SER A 403 1.20 -13.85 -43.05
C SER A 403 -0.17 -13.38 -43.55
N LEU A 404 -0.84 -12.56 -42.72
CA LEU A 404 -2.17 -11.99 -42.99
C LEU A 404 -2.06 -10.94 -44.11
N LEU A 405 -2.60 -11.24 -45.30
CA LEU A 405 -2.68 -10.29 -46.40
C LEU A 405 -4.14 -9.85 -46.58
N VAL A 406 -4.41 -8.58 -46.30
CA VAL A 406 -5.60 -7.89 -46.79
C VAL A 406 -5.45 -7.80 -48.31
N VAL A 407 -6.23 -8.56 -49.07
CA VAL A 407 -6.20 -8.51 -50.54
C VAL A 407 -7.46 -7.81 -51.03
N ASP A 408 -7.24 -6.72 -51.75
CA ASP A 408 -8.25 -6.12 -52.62
C ASP A 408 -8.61 -7.10 -53.75
N ASP A 409 -9.89 -7.12 -54.10
CA ASP A 409 -10.61 -8.03 -55.01
C ASP A 409 -9.89 -8.50 -56.30
N TYR A 410 -10.23 -9.73 -56.72
CA TYR A 410 -9.96 -10.44 -58.00
C TYR A 410 -8.66 -11.26 -58.19
N ALA A 411 -8.62 -12.49 -57.65
CA ALA A 411 -7.86 -13.60 -58.25
C ALA A 411 -8.54 -14.97 -57.98
N PRO A 412 -8.76 -15.84 -58.98
CA PRO A 412 -9.40 -17.14 -58.78
C PRO A 412 -8.39 -18.29 -58.82
N PHE A 413 -8.03 -18.91 -57.69
CA PHE A 413 -7.25 -20.18 -57.67
C PHE A 413 -7.61 -21.07 -56.48
N VAL A 414 -7.30 -22.36 -56.61
CA VAL A 414 -7.76 -23.51 -55.81
C VAL A 414 -6.81 -23.87 -54.65
N ASN A 415 -7.38 -24.40 -53.56
CA ASN A 415 -6.80 -24.87 -52.28
C ASN A 415 -6.55 -23.77 -51.23
N GLU A 416 -7.59 -23.39 -50.48
CA GLU A 416 -7.59 -22.22 -49.58
C GLU A 416 -8.24 -22.55 -48.22
N THR A 417 -7.64 -22.15 -47.09
CA THR A 417 -8.15 -22.34 -45.72
C THR A 417 -8.67 -21.02 -45.15
N PHE A 418 -9.93 -21.01 -44.70
CA PHE A 418 -10.58 -19.90 -44.02
C PHE A 418 -10.66 -20.21 -42.53
N LEU A 419 -10.25 -19.27 -41.66
CA LEU A 419 -10.19 -19.51 -40.21
C LEU A 419 -11.56 -19.40 -39.53
N TYR A 420 -12.53 -18.70 -40.12
CA TYR A 420 -13.87 -18.49 -39.55
C TYR A 420 -13.84 -18.17 -38.05
N LYS A 421 -12.91 -17.30 -37.65
CA LYS A 421 -12.65 -16.89 -36.27
C LYS A 421 -13.31 -15.54 -36.01
N CYS A 422 -13.82 -15.35 -34.81
CA CYS A 422 -14.43 -14.07 -34.45
C CYS A 422 -13.38 -13.10 -33.93
N ASN A 423 -13.22 -11.96 -34.60
CA ASN A 423 -12.43 -10.84 -34.14
C ASN A 423 -13.35 -9.91 -33.33
N CYS A 424 -13.23 -9.96 -32.01
CA CYS A 424 -14.13 -9.27 -31.11
C CYS A 424 -13.95 -7.76 -31.10
N TYR A 425 -15.05 -7.03 -30.96
CA TYR A 425 -14.98 -5.60 -30.68
C TYR A 425 -14.39 -5.36 -29.29
N HIS A 426 -13.82 -4.17 -29.08
CA HIS A 426 -13.25 -3.78 -27.80
C HIS A 426 -14.24 -4.01 -26.64
N GLY A 427 -13.78 -4.69 -25.59
CA GLY A 427 -14.60 -5.06 -24.42
C GLY A 427 -15.34 -6.40 -24.56
N TYR A 428 -15.09 -7.17 -25.62
CA TYR A 428 -15.61 -8.52 -25.80
C TYR A 428 -14.47 -9.50 -26.10
N GLU A 429 -14.61 -10.74 -25.66
CA GLU A 429 -13.66 -11.83 -25.80
C GLU A 429 -14.36 -13.19 -25.91
N GLY A 430 -13.58 -14.27 -25.94
CA GLY A 430 -14.05 -15.63 -26.20
C GLY A 430 -14.17 -15.95 -27.69
N GLY A 431 -14.36 -17.22 -28.03
CA GLY A 431 -14.32 -17.70 -29.41
C GLY A 431 -15.45 -17.19 -30.32
N ASP A 432 -16.56 -16.70 -29.75
CA ASP A 432 -17.71 -16.13 -30.46
C ASP A 432 -18.06 -14.69 -30.02
N CYS A 433 -17.17 -14.04 -29.26
CA CYS A 433 -17.35 -12.69 -28.71
C CYS A 433 -18.59 -12.53 -27.80
N SER A 434 -19.08 -13.62 -27.21
CA SER A 434 -20.21 -13.58 -26.27
C SER A 434 -19.82 -13.12 -24.86
N ILE A 435 -18.53 -13.20 -24.52
CA ILE A 435 -18.01 -12.85 -23.19
C ILE A 435 -17.61 -11.37 -23.21
N GLN A 436 -18.06 -10.60 -22.21
CA GLN A 436 -17.59 -9.25 -21.98
C GLN A 436 -16.30 -9.27 -21.17
N SER A 437 -15.26 -8.62 -21.71
CA SER A 437 -13.98 -8.49 -21.01
C SER A 437 -14.14 -7.63 -19.76
N CYS A 438 -13.60 -8.11 -18.65
CA CYS A 438 -13.57 -7.34 -17.41
C CYS A 438 -12.43 -6.31 -17.39
N PRO A 439 -12.60 -5.21 -16.63
CA PRO A 439 -11.55 -4.24 -16.46
C PRO A 439 -10.32 -4.87 -15.78
N MET A 440 -9.15 -4.43 -16.23
CA MET A 440 -7.86 -4.92 -15.74
C MET A 440 -7.13 -3.83 -14.97
N ALA A 441 -6.44 -4.25 -13.92
CA ALA A 441 -5.53 -3.41 -13.14
C ALA A 441 -4.42 -4.29 -12.56
N PRO A 442 -3.34 -3.72 -11.99
CA PRO A 442 -2.26 -4.51 -11.41
C PRO A 442 -2.80 -5.50 -10.38
N ALA A 443 -2.39 -6.77 -10.48
CA ALA A 443 -2.86 -7.82 -9.60
C ALA A 443 -2.48 -7.56 -8.14
N TRP A 444 -3.37 -7.91 -7.21
CA TRP A 444 -3.01 -8.00 -5.79
C TRP A 444 -2.12 -9.20 -5.52
N PHE A 445 -2.28 -10.30 -6.24
CA PHE A 445 -1.43 -11.47 -6.12
C PHE A 445 -1.34 -12.15 -7.48
N ASP A 446 -0.12 -12.44 -7.91
CA ASP A 446 0.20 -13.12 -9.16
C ASP A 446 1.56 -13.79 -9.07
N GLU A 447 1.84 -14.68 -10.03
CA GLU A 447 3.18 -15.25 -10.16
C GLU A 447 4.19 -14.15 -10.50
N ALA A 448 5.27 -14.06 -9.72
CA ALA A 448 6.34 -13.12 -9.99
C ALA A 448 7.00 -13.40 -11.36
N SER A 449 6.98 -12.39 -12.23
CA SER A 449 7.46 -12.49 -13.61
C SER A 449 8.99 -12.57 -13.73
N SER A 450 9.70 -11.94 -12.80
CA SER A 450 11.16 -11.95 -12.65
C SER A 450 11.54 -11.65 -11.19
N ASP A 451 12.84 -11.66 -10.89
CA ASP A 451 13.33 -11.28 -9.57
C ASP A 451 12.75 -9.93 -9.13
N ASN A 452 12.08 -9.93 -7.97
CA ASN A 452 11.46 -8.78 -7.33
C ASN A 452 10.46 -7.99 -8.21
N THR A 453 9.86 -8.64 -9.22
CA THR A 453 8.87 -8.03 -10.14
C THR A 453 7.60 -8.87 -10.25
N ALA A 454 6.48 -8.33 -9.78
CA ALA A 454 5.14 -8.94 -9.85
C ALA A 454 4.08 -7.85 -10.11
N HIS A 455 2.79 -8.16 -9.94
CA HIS A 455 1.63 -7.29 -10.17
C HIS A 455 1.37 -6.97 -11.63
N ALA A 456 1.46 -7.99 -12.49
CA ALA A 456 0.99 -7.90 -13.87
C ALA A 456 -0.48 -7.45 -13.92
N LEU A 457 -0.89 -6.82 -15.02
CA LEU A 457 -2.29 -6.48 -15.23
C LEU A 457 -3.12 -7.77 -15.29
N ALA A 458 -4.16 -7.84 -14.47
CA ALA A 458 -5.06 -8.98 -14.42
C ALA A 458 -6.52 -8.50 -14.43
N PRO A 459 -7.45 -9.26 -15.06
CA PRO A 459 -8.88 -9.04 -14.90
C PRO A 459 -9.24 -9.01 -13.42
N CYS A 460 -10.00 -8.00 -13.02
CA CYS A 460 -10.44 -7.84 -11.63
C CYS A 460 -9.29 -7.84 -10.61
N SER A 461 -8.09 -7.42 -11.03
CA SER A 461 -6.86 -7.35 -10.21
C SER A 461 -6.53 -8.64 -9.43
N ASN A 462 -6.97 -9.81 -9.89
CA ASN A 462 -6.94 -11.04 -9.10
C ASN A 462 -7.50 -10.86 -7.67
N MET A 463 -8.58 -10.09 -7.53
CA MET A 463 -9.25 -9.84 -6.24
C MET A 463 -10.78 -9.79 -6.39
N GLY A 464 -11.27 -10.54 -7.37
CA GLY A 464 -12.69 -10.67 -7.68
C GLY A 464 -12.89 -11.62 -8.86
N HIS A 465 -14.14 -11.99 -9.09
CA HIS A 465 -14.53 -12.77 -10.26
C HIS A 465 -14.96 -11.85 -11.39
N CYS A 466 -14.61 -12.20 -12.63
CA CYS A 466 -15.18 -11.55 -13.80
C CYS A 466 -16.55 -12.14 -14.12
N ASP A 467 -17.60 -11.31 -14.12
CA ASP A 467 -18.88 -11.70 -14.71
C ASP A 467 -18.81 -11.49 -16.23
N GLY A 468 -18.61 -12.58 -16.96
CA GLY A 468 -18.50 -12.57 -18.42
C GLY A 468 -19.77 -12.15 -19.15
N VAL A 469 -20.93 -12.04 -18.49
CA VAL A 469 -22.17 -11.54 -19.10
C VAL A 469 -22.23 -10.02 -19.03
N THR A 470 -21.81 -9.44 -17.90
CA THR A 470 -21.90 -7.99 -17.66
C THR A 470 -20.60 -7.22 -17.85
N GLY A 471 -19.46 -7.92 -17.97
CA GLY A 471 -18.13 -7.31 -18.04
C GLY A 471 -17.71 -6.61 -16.75
N GLN A 472 -18.35 -6.95 -15.63
CA GLN A 472 -18.11 -6.31 -14.33
C GLN A 472 -17.40 -7.26 -13.38
N CYS A 473 -16.54 -6.70 -12.55
CA CYS A 473 -15.86 -7.45 -11.51
C CYS A 473 -16.71 -7.55 -10.25
N ILE A 474 -16.94 -8.78 -9.79
CA ILE A 474 -17.54 -9.08 -8.49
C ILE A 474 -16.40 -9.18 -7.47
N CYS A 475 -16.15 -8.08 -6.77
CA CYS A 475 -15.02 -7.97 -5.86
C CYS A 475 -15.16 -8.80 -4.59
N ARG A 476 -14.02 -9.28 -4.09
CA ARG A 476 -13.94 -9.84 -2.74
C ARG A 476 -14.44 -8.77 -1.73
N PRO A 477 -15.23 -9.16 -0.71
CA PRO A 477 -15.66 -8.23 0.33
C PRO A 477 -14.48 -7.46 0.94
N GLY A 478 -14.60 -6.14 1.08
CA GLY A 478 -13.51 -5.27 1.54
C GLY A 478 -12.61 -4.74 0.41
N PHE A 479 -12.92 -5.06 -0.85
CA PHE A 479 -12.29 -4.48 -2.05
C PHE A 479 -13.34 -3.83 -2.95
N THR A 480 -12.92 -2.81 -3.69
CA THR A 480 -13.74 -1.96 -4.54
C THR A 480 -12.94 -1.44 -5.73
N GLY A 481 -13.57 -0.61 -6.57
CA GLY A 481 -13.06 -0.21 -7.88
C GLY A 481 -13.62 -1.08 -9.00
N GLU A 482 -13.52 -0.59 -10.23
CA GLU A 482 -14.07 -1.27 -11.41
C GLU A 482 -13.41 -2.64 -11.61
N ALA A 483 -12.11 -2.74 -11.30
CA ALA A 483 -11.32 -3.96 -11.38
C ALA A 483 -10.96 -4.51 -9.99
N CYS A 484 -11.71 -4.18 -8.92
CA CYS A 484 -11.39 -4.60 -7.55
C CYS A 484 -9.99 -4.19 -7.09
N GLU A 485 -9.47 -3.12 -7.69
CA GLU A 485 -8.09 -2.72 -7.55
C GLU A 485 -7.81 -1.98 -6.24
N ARG A 486 -8.85 -1.53 -5.52
CA ARG A 486 -8.74 -0.73 -4.29
C ARG A 486 -9.29 -1.45 -3.08
N MET A 487 -8.63 -1.29 -1.94
CA MET A 487 -9.17 -1.71 -0.66
C MET A 487 -10.25 -0.70 -0.21
N GLU A 488 -11.34 -1.22 0.33
CA GLU A 488 -12.32 -0.37 1.01
C GLU A 488 -11.67 0.30 2.23
N CYS A 489 -12.12 1.52 2.48
CA CYS A 489 -11.67 2.32 3.60
C CYS A 489 -12.00 1.62 4.93
N PRO A 490 -11.14 1.75 5.96
CA PRO A 490 -11.42 1.17 7.27
C PRO A 490 -12.78 1.60 7.83
N LYS A 491 -13.55 0.63 8.31
CA LYS A 491 -14.87 0.82 8.91
C LYS A 491 -14.79 0.55 10.42
N ASP A 492 -15.51 1.35 11.20
CA ASP A 492 -15.62 1.12 12.64
C ASP A 492 -16.44 -0.16 12.95
N ARG A 493 -16.57 -0.50 14.24
CA ARG A 493 -17.33 -1.68 14.70
C ARG A 493 -18.82 -1.65 14.29
N SER A 494 -19.35 -0.50 13.92
CA SER A 494 -20.72 -0.35 13.41
C SER A 494 -20.84 -0.42 11.89
N GLY A 495 -19.71 -0.61 11.19
CA GLY A 495 -19.64 -0.70 9.74
C GLY A 495 -19.58 0.66 9.04
N VAL A 496 -19.36 1.76 9.78
CA VAL A 496 -19.32 3.11 9.22
C VAL A 496 -17.90 3.44 8.76
N GLU A 497 -17.76 3.82 7.50
CA GLU A 497 -16.49 4.25 6.92
C GLU A 497 -15.91 5.44 7.69
N CYS A 498 -14.66 5.28 8.14
CA CYS A 498 -13.97 6.26 8.96
C CYS A 498 -14.82 6.83 10.11
N GLY A 499 -15.72 6.01 10.68
CA GLY A 499 -16.65 6.39 11.75
C GLY A 499 -17.56 7.58 11.40
N GLY A 500 -17.65 7.96 10.12
CA GLY A 500 -18.31 9.17 9.63
C GLY A 500 -17.61 10.47 10.04
N ARG A 501 -16.33 10.40 10.43
CA ARG A 501 -15.56 11.45 11.12
C ARG A 501 -14.15 11.62 10.54
N GLY A 502 -13.94 11.12 9.33
CA GLY A 502 -12.69 11.24 8.59
C GLY A 502 -12.93 11.07 7.10
N ARG A 503 -11.86 11.30 6.34
CA ARG A 503 -11.83 11.13 4.89
C ARG A 503 -11.05 9.88 4.54
N CYS A 504 -11.58 9.08 3.64
CA CYS A 504 -10.80 8.02 3.06
C CYS A 504 -9.81 8.56 2.03
N LEU A 505 -8.55 8.14 2.15
CA LEU A 505 -7.47 8.53 1.25
C LEU A 505 -6.69 7.30 0.82
N THR A 506 -6.13 7.33 -0.39
CA THR A 506 -5.07 6.38 -0.78
C THR A 506 -3.75 6.68 -0.08
N LEU A 507 -2.78 5.75 -0.10
CA LEU A 507 -1.44 6.01 0.42
C LEU A 507 -0.76 7.20 -0.26
N ARG A 508 -0.96 7.40 -1.58
CA ARG A 508 -0.48 8.58 -2.30
C ARG A 508 -1.09 9.87 -1.74
N GLU A 509 -2.40 9.90 -1.58
CA GLU A 509 -3.14 11.04 -1.02
C GLU A 509 -2.85 11.28 0.47
N ALA A 510 -2.44 10.24 1.20
CA ALA A 510 -2.05 10.33 2.60
C ALA A 510 -0.60 10.80 2.76
N ALA A 511 0.35 10.34 1.94
CA ALA A 511 1.73 10.84 1.92
C ALA A 511 1.76 12.36 1.77
N SER A 512 0.81 12.85 0.97
CA SER A 512 0.46 14.25 0.80
C SER A 512 0.12 15.05 2.05
N LYS A 513 -0.16 14.39 3.17
CA LYS A 513 -0.63 14.99 4.42
C LYS A 513 0.23 14.59 5.62
N ALA A 514 1.33 13.86 5.41
CA ALA A 514 2.23 13.37 6.46
C ALA A 514 2.78 14.49 7.37
N VAL A 515 2.90 15.70 6.83
CA VAL A 515 3.37 16.91 7.55
C VAL A 515 2.47 17.31 8.73
N ARG A 516 1.17 16.97 8.69
CA ARG A 516 0.23 17.26 9.81
C ARG A 516 0.47 16.40 11.05
N HIS A 517 1.24 15.31 10.92
CA HIS A 517 1.52 14.34 11.98
C HIS A 517 2.97 14.36 12.48
N GLY A 518 3.72 15.44 12.22
CA GLY A 518 5.03 15.69 12.83
C GLY A 518 6.24 15.19 12.06
N TRP A 519 6.08 14.71 10.82
CA TRP A 519 7.19 14.28 9.96
C TRP A 519 7.48 15.37 8.91
N ARG A 520 8.66 16.02 8.97
CA ARG A 520 9.14 16.92 7.90
C ARG A 520 10.57 16.59 7.47
N GLN A 521 10.77 16.48 6.16
CA GLN A 521 11.99 16.84 5.44
C GLN A 521 11.57 17.65 4.20
N GLY A 522 12.10 18.87 3.98
CA GLY A 522 11.96 19.58 2.69
C GLY A 522 11.82 21.12 2.72
N GLN A 523 12.02 21.76 1.56
CA GLN A 523 11.80 23.20 1.29
C GLN A 523 10.49 23.41 0.49
N ASP A 524 9.88 24.61 0.56
CA ASP A 524 8.67 24.97 -0.20
C ASP A 524 9.00 25.28 -1.69
N GLU A 525 8.12 24.98 -2.63
CA GLU A 525 8.31 25.32 -4.06
C GLU A 525 8.07 26.82 -4.32
N VAL A 526 8.87 27.43 -5.18
CA VAL A 526 8.75 28.82 -5.62
C VAL A 526 8.75 28.90 -7.15
N GLN A 527 7.67 29.45 -7.72
CA GLN A 527 7.59 29.84 -9.13
C GLN A 527 7.60 31.36 -9.28
N VAL A 528 8.21 31.87 -10.34
CA VAL A 528 8.34 33.30 -10.63
C VAL A 528 7.70 33.60 -11.97
N VAL A 529 6.74 34.54 -11.98
CA VAL A 529 6.11 35.07 -13.20
C VAL A 529 6.73 36.42 -13.51
N SER A 530 7.50 36.51 -14.59
CA SER A 530 8.00 37.77 -15.12
C SER A 530 6.94 38.39 -16.04
N CYS A 531 6.63 39.66 -15.83
CA CYS A 531 5.53 40.35 -16.50
C CYS A 531 5.91 41.75 -16.99
N SER A 532 5.66 42.05 -18.28
CA SER A 532 5.91 43.35 -18.92
C SER A 532 4.69 43.92 -19.70
N LEU A 533 3.62 44.26 -19.00
CA LEU A 533 2.34 44.77 -19.57
C LEU A 533 2.11 46.23 -19.18
N SER A 534 1.25 46.92 -19.94
CA SER A 534 0.76 48.25 -19.57
C SER A 534 -0.29 48.15 -18.44
N ASP A 535 -0.46 49.25 -17.69
CA ASP A 535 -1.37 49.34 -16.53
C ASP A 535 -2.86 49.14 -16.86
N THR A 536 -3.23 49.20 -18.14
CA THR A 536 -4.59 48.94 -18.65
C THR A 536 -4.87 47.49 -19.06
N GLU A 537 -3.85 46.64 -19.10
CA GLU A 537 -3.94 45.26 -19.58
C GLU A 537 -4.15 44.27 -18.43
N SER A 538 -4.52 43.03 -18.79
CA SER A 538 -4.70 41.92 -17.85
C SER A 538 -4.11 40.63 -18.40
N PHE A 539 -3.78 39.69 -17.52
CA PHE A 539 -3.34 38.34 -17.84
C PHE A 539 -4.08 37.32 -16.97
N VAL A 540 -3.99 36.05 -17.34
CA VAL A 540 -4.58 34.93 -16.59
C VAL A 540 -3.46 33.96 -16.23
N LEU A 541 -3.53 33.41 -15.02
CA LEU A 541 -2.68 32.29 -14.61
C LEU A 541 -3.52 31.00 -14.67
N GLU A 542 -2.98 29.98 -15.32
CA GLU A 542 -3.60 28.66 -15.42
C GLU A 542 -2.75 27.62 -14.68
N LEU A 543 -3.44 26.78 -13.91
CA LEU A 543 -2.87 25.59 -13.27
C LEU A 543 -3.86 24.43 -13.42
N ASN A 544 -3.40 23.28 -13.92
CA ASN A 544 -4.23 22.07 -14.07
C ASN A 544 -5.56 22.32 -14.80
N HIS A 545 -5.53 23.09 -15.89
CA HIS A 545 -6.71 23.48 -16.69
C HIS A 545 -7.74 24.36 -15.95
N HIS A 546 -7.43 24.83 -14.75
CA HIS A 546 -8.21 25.83 -14.03
C HIS A 546 -7.53 27.19 -14.15
N GLN A 547 -8.31 28.20 -14.50
CA GLN A 547 -7.85 29.56 -14.74
C GLN A 547 -8.29 30.49 -13.62
N THR A 548 -7.41 31.40 -13.22
CA THR A 548 -7.80 32.50 -12.34
C THR A 548 -8.78 33.43 -13.06
N PHE A 549 -9.56 34.22 -12.32
CA PHE A 549 -10.13 35.42 -12.94
C PHE A 549 -9.03 36.34 -13.48
N PRO A 550 -9.29 37.17 -14.50
CA PRO A 550 -8.28 38.03 -15.10
C PRO A 550 -7.58 38.95 -14.08
N ILE A 551 -6.25 38.83 -13.99
CA ILE A 551 -5.37 39.62 -13.14
C ILE A 551 -4.99 40.89 -13.90
N ARG A 552 -5.37 42.06 -13.38
CA ARG A 552 -4.95 43.35 -13.97
C ARG A 552 -3.46 43.59 -13.75
N ALA A 553 -2.79 44.27 -14.68
CA ALA A 553 -1.38 44.65 -14.56
C ALA A 553 -1.10 45.46 -13.28
N ASN A 554 -2.05 46.28 -12.84
CA ASN A 554 -1.96 47.06 -11.59
C ASN A 554 -2.45 46.32 -10.32
N ALA A 555 -2.70 45.00 -10.39
CA ALA A 555 -3.16 44.22 -9.24
C ALA A 555 -2.12 44.18 -8.11
N SER A 556 -2.58 44.12 -6.86
CA SER A 556 -1.72 43.96 -5.69
C SER A 556 -1.38 42.50 -5.42
N GLU A 557 -0.35 42.23 -4.61
CA GLU A 557 0.01 40.87 -4.19
C GLU A 557 -1.18 40.14 -3.55
N ALA A 558 -1.98 40.87 -2.75
CA ALA A 558 -3.18 40.32 -2.11
C ALA A 558 -4.26 39.92 -3.12
N SER A 559 -4.46 40.71 -4.19
CA SER A 559 -5.38 40.36 -5.27
C SER A 559 -4.90 39.14 -6.04
N VAL A 560 -3.60 39.06 -6.37
CA VAL A 560 -3.02 37.91 -7.07
C VAL A 560 -3.09 36.64 -6.21
N ARG A 561 -2.75 36.74 -4.92
CA ARG A 561 -2.87 35.64 -3.95
C ARG A 561 -4.31 35.12 -3.87
N SER A 562 -5.28 36.00 -3.65
CA SER A 562 -6.70 35.61 -3.54
C SER A 562 -7.19 34.87 -4.78
N LEU A 563 -6.76 35.30 -5.96
CA LEU A 563 -7.15 34.67 -7.23
C LEU A 563 -6.48 33.32 -7.44
N LEU A 564 -5.25 33.13 -6.95
CA LEU A 564 -4.56 31.85 -6.97
C LEU A 564 -5.18 30.86 -5.99
N GLU A 565 -5.47 31.28 -4.75
CA GLU A 565 -6.09 30.45 -3.70
C GLU A 565 -7.53 30.01 -4.03
N GLU A 566 -8.17 30.62 -5.04
CA GLU A 566 -9.48 30.18 -5.57
C GLU A 566 -9.39 28.98 -6.53
N LEU A 567 -8.18 28.60 -6.98
CA LEU A 567 -8.00 27.44 -7.86
C LEU A 567 -8.18 26.13 -7.07
N PRO A 568 -8.91 25.12 -7.58
CA PRO A 568 -9.28 23.90 -6.82
C PRO A 568 -8.10 23.08 -6.28
N THR A 569 -6.93 23.20 -6.90
CA THR A 569 -5.70 22.49 -6.52
C THR A 569 -4.72 23.41 -5.79
N VAL A 570 -5.11 24.66 -5.53
CA VAL A 570 -4.26 25.67 -4.88
C VAL A 570 -4.73 25.97 -3.47
N GLY A 571 -3.94 25.57 -2.46
CA GLY A 571 -4.12 26.07 -1.10
C GLY A 571 -3.36 27.40 -0.89
N PHE A 572 -2.72 27.59 0.26
CA PHE A 572 -2.00 28.81 0.62
C PHE A 572 -0.78 29.07 -0.27
N VAL A 573 -0.70 30.27 -0.82
CA VAL A 573 0.46 30.78 -1.55
C VAL A 573 0.93 32.11 -0.97
N GLN A 574 2.24 32.31 -0.93
CA GLN A 574 2.86 33.61 -0.65
C GLN A 574 3.25 34.26 -1.97
N VAL A 575 2.67 35.42 -2.25
CA VAL A 575 2.96 36.21 -3.44
C VAL A 575 3.78 37.41 -3.03
N THR A 576 4.92 37.62 -3.68
CA THR A 576 5.76 38.83 -3.49
C THR A 576 6.19 39.40 -4.84
N PHE A 577 6.25 40.72 -4.95
CA PHE A 577 6.62 41.44 -6.17
C PHE A 577 8.02 42.05 -6.07
N ARG A 578 8.77 42.04 -7.17
CA ARG A 578 10.05 42.76 -7.29
C ARG A 578 10.24 43.35 -8.69
N PRO A 579 10.73 44.60 -8.83
CA PRO A 579 11.01 45.58 -7.78
C PRO A 579 9.81 46.47 -7.38
N GLY A 580 8.70 46.41 -8.12
CA GLY A 580 7.56 47.33 -7.97
C GLY A 580 6.37 46.79 -7.15
N PRO A 581 5.41 47.66 -6.78
CA PRO A 581 4.29 47.32 -5.89
C PRO A 581 3.06 46.73 -6.62
N VAL A 582 3.13 46.48 -7.92
CA VAL A 582 2.01 46.01 -8.76
C VAL A 582 2.40 44.77 -9.55
N ALA A 583 1.45 43.92 -9.91
CA ALA A 583 1.70 42.64 -10.57
C ALA A 583 2.58 42.76 -11.83
N CYS A 584 2.41 43.85 -12.59
CA CYS A 584 3.10 44.04 -13.85
C CYS A 584 3.48 45.50 -14.08
N LEU A 585 4.66 45.74 -14.66
CA LEU A 585 5.13 47.07 -15.08
C LEU A 585 5.56 47.02 -16.54
N ALA A 586 5.40 48.12 -17.28
CA ALA A 586 5.91 48.22 -18.65
C ALA A 586 7.44 48.05 -18.74
N THR A 587 8.15 48.30 -17.63
CA THR A 587 9.61 48.08 -17.49
C THR A 587 9.99 46.68 -17.02
N GLY A 588 9.01 45.80 -16.76
CA GLY A 588 9.21 44.48 -16.17
C GLY A 588 9.00 44.47 -14.65
N ASN A 589 8.30 43.43 -14.17
CA ASN A 589 8.18 43.09 -12.74
C ASN A 589 8.14 41.56 -12.58
N GLU A 590 8.65 41.05 -11.46
CA GLU A 590 8.59 39.64 -11.08
C GLU A 590 7.51 39.42 -10.02
N ILE A 591 6.67 38.40 -10.23
CA ILE A 591 5.71 37.89 -9.26
C ILE A 591 6.24 36.56 -8.75
N ARG A 592 6.78 36.53 -7.52
CA ARG A 592 7.26 35.31 -6.88
C ARG A 592 6.12 34.67 -6.08
N ILE A 593 5.79 33.43 -6.41
CA ILE A 593 4.72 32.63 -5.83
C ILE A 593 5.37 31.46 -5.12
N GLN A 594 5.43 31.52 -3.79
CA GLN A 594 5.84 30.42 -2.93
C GLN A 594 4.60 29.63 -2.53
N PHE A 595 4.56 28.34 -2.85
CA PHE A 595 3.41 27.51 -2.51
C PHE A 595 3.60 26.93 -1.10
N ILE A 596 2.86 27.49 -0.13
CA ILE A 596 3.05 27.22 1.31
C ILE A 596 2.26 25.99 1.78
N SER A 597 1.16 25.67 1.11
CA SER A 597 0.38 24.46 1.39
C SER A 597 0.41 23.44 0.26
N HIS A 598 1.15 23.72 -0.81
CA HIS A 598 1.34 22.72 -1.84
C HIS A 598 2.51 21.90 -1.43
N ASP A 599 2.16 20.69 -1.04
CA ASP A 599 3.15 19.71 -0.72
C ASP A 599 3.63 19.01 -2.02
N VAL A 600 3.51 19.51 -3.26
CA VAL A 600 4.01 18.82 -4.49
C VAL A 600 4.80 19.78 -5.36
N ASP A 601 5.63 19.27 -6.29
CA ASP A 601 6.00 20.01 -7.52
C ASP A 601 4.70 20.39 -8.25
N THR A 602 4.24 21.60 -7.96
CA THR A 602 3.15 22.31 -8.60
C THR A 602 3.52 22.45 -10.07
N PRO A 603 2.66 22.02 -11.00
CA PRO A 603 2.90 22.25 -12.42
C PRO A 603 3.22 23.72 -12.66
N GLN A 604 4.14 23.98 -13.59
CA GLN A 604 4.52 25.34 -13.90
C GLN A 604 3.27 26.13 -14.34
N LEU A 605 3.00 27.25 -13.69
CA LEU A 605 1.89 28.14 -14.06
C LEU A 605 2.04 28.55 -15.52
N VAL A 606 0.92 28.59 -16.24
CA VAL A 606 0.89 29.14 -17.59
C VAL A 606 0.28 30.54 -17.51
N ALA A 607 1.08 31.54 -17.86
CA ALA A 607 0.64 32.92 -17.94
C ALA A 607 0.21 33.26 -19.37
N THR A 608 -1.04 33.65 -19.57
CA THR A 608 -1.57 34.05 -20.90
C THR A 608 -2.16 35.45 -20.87
N SER A 609 -1.99 36.21 -21.95
CA SER A 609 -2.65 37.49 -22.18
C SER A 609 -3.69 37.39 -23.32
N PRO A 610 -4.70 38.27 -23.37
CA PRO A 610 -5.68 38.29 -24.46
C PRO A 610 -5.04 38.48 -25.83
N ALA A 611 -5.60 37.82 -26.85
CA ALA A 611 -5.08 37.85 -28.22
C ALA A 611 -5.05 39.28 -28.81
N GLY A 612 -3.86 39.77 -29.19
CA GLY A 612 -3.66 41.08 -29.84
C GLY A 612 -2.54 41.96 -29.24
N VAL A 613 -1.92 41.55 -28.13
CA VAL A 613 -0.83 42.32 -27.47
C VAL A 613 0.53 41.87 -28.01
N ALA A 614 1.11 42.63 -28.95
CA ALA A 614 2.32 42.25 -29.69
C ALA A 614 3.65 42.44 -28.93
N ASN A 615 3.66 42.69 -27.61
CA ASN A 615 4.89 42.95 -26.83
C ASN A 615 4.87 42.40 -25.39
N ALA A 616 3.97 41.48 -25.04
CA ALA A 616 3.92 40.91 -23.68
C ALA A 616 4.96 39.80 -23.48
N GLN A 617 6.07 40.07 -22.78
CA GLN A 617 6.89 39.00 -22.20
C GLN A 617 6.23 38.58 -20.87
N LEU A 618 5.37 37.57 -20.94
CA LEU A 618 4.92 36.79 -19.80
C LEU A 618 5.71 35.49 -19.81
N THR A 619 6.56 35.27 -18.81
CA THR A 619 7.28 34.01 -18.65
C THR A 619 7.11 33.53 -17.23
N VAL A 620 7.02 32.22 -17.05
CA VAL A 620 7.02 31.57 -15.74
C VAL A 620 8.27 30.71 -15.65
N GLU A 621 8.91 30.67 -14.50
CA GLU A 621 10.01 29.76 -14.20
C GLU A 621 9.89 29.22 -12.76
N THR A 622 10.24 27.96 -12.55
CA THR A 622 10.39 27.41 -11.18
C THR A 622 11.81 27.71 -10.71
N VAL A 623 11.94 28.46 -9.62
CA VAL A 623 13.24 28.90 -9.07
C VAL A 623 13.67 28.11 -7.84
N GLN A 624 12.76 27.36 -7.24
CA GLN A 624 13.02 26.45 -6.13
C GLN A 624 11.99 25.33 -6.19
N ASN A 625 12.43 24.07 -6.25
CA ASN A 625 11.53 22.92 -6.21
C ASN A 625 11.15 22.59 -4.75
N GLY A 626 9.91 22.15 -4.56
CA GLY A 626 9.48 21.58 -3.29
C GLY A 626 10.09 20.20 -3.08
N ASN A 627 10.49 19.84 -1.87
CA ASN A 627 11.00 18.49 -1.57
C ASN A 627 9.98 17.75 -0.69
N ARG A 628 9.02 17.04 -1.31
CA ARG A 628 7.94 16.31 -0.59
C ARG A 628 8.29 14.84 -0.34
N ILE A 629 7.85 14.35 0.81
CA ILE A 629 7.54 12.93 1.03
C ILE A 629 6.39 12.49 0.09
N THR A 630 6.74 11.87 -1.02
CA THR A 630 5.78 11.30 -1.98
C THR A 630 5.64 9.80 -1.78
N TYR A 631 4.61 9.20 -2.40
CA TYR A 631 4.47 7.75 -2.45
C TYR A 631 3.90 7.32 -3.81
N GLY A 632 4.72 6.63 -4.61
CA GLY A 632 4.34 6.09 -5.91
C GLY A 632 4.23 7.11 -7.06
N GLU A 633 4.90 8.26 -6.98
CA GLU A 633 4.85 9.29 -8.06
C GLU A 633 5.64 8.91 -9.32
N THR A 634 6.57 7.94 -9.22
CA THR A 634 7.21 7.32 -10.37
C THR A 634 6.24 6.41 -11.11
N GLN A 635 5.66 6.90 -12.20
CA GLN A 635 4.78 6.12 -13.06
C GLN A 635 5.51 4.87 -13.59
N GLY A 636 4.93 3.68 -13.37
CA GLY A 636 5.49 2.40 -13.81
C GLY A 636 6.43 1.73 -12.82
N ASP A 637 6.67 2.31 -11.63
CA ASP A 637 7.41 1.63 -10.57
C ASP A 637 6.52 0.60 -9.85
N MET A 638 6.65 -0.67 -10.28
CA MET A 638 5.86 -1.79 -9.74
C MET A 638 6.17 -2.07 -8.26
N LYS A 639 7.22 -1.47 -7.67
CA LYS A 639 7.48 -1.57 -6.22
C LYS A 639 6.54 -0.69 -5.37
N ARG A 640 5.74 0.19 -6.00
CA ARG A 640 4.74 1.08 -5.37
C ARG A 640 3.36 0.92 -6.00
N TRP A 641 3.05 -0.31 -6.42
CA TRP A 641 1.77 -0.69 -7.03
C TRP A 641 0.58 -0.36 -6.12
N ASP A 642 0.80 -0.34 -4.81
CA ASP A 642 -0.14 -0.16 -3.72
C ASP A 642 -0.53 1.31 -3.46
N ALA A 643 0.18 2.28 -4.05
CA ALA A 643 0.02 3.71 -3.77
C ALA A 643 -1.42 4.24 -3.92
N ASN A 644 -2.17 3.70 -4.89
CA ASN A 644 -3.58 4.03 -5.13
C ASN A 644 -4.54 2.91 -4.73
N LYS A 645 -4.03 1.80 -4.20
CA LYS A 645 -4.81 0.60 -3.89
C LYS A 645 -5.11 0.46 -2.41
N ILE A 646 -4.13 0.75 -1.54
CA ILE A 646 -4.33 0.74 -0.09
C ILE A 646 -4.90 2.10 0.33
N THR A 647 -5.97 2.05 1.14
CA THR A 647 -6.67 3.24 1.64
C THR A 647 -6.66 3.29 3.16
N LEU A 648 -6.67 4.51 3.72
CA LEU A 648 -6.71 4.75 5.16
C LEU A 648 -7.60 5.96 5.49
N CYS A 649 -8.00 6.05 6.75
CA CYS A 649 -8.80 7.16 7.26
C CYS A 649 -7.93 8.32 7.76
N ASP A 650 -8.06 9.49 7.12
CA ASP A 650 -7.56 10.78 7.60
C ASP A 650 -8.64 11.43 8.46
N CYS A 651 -8.53 11.28 9.78
CA CYS A 651 -9.53 11.78 10.71
C CYS A 651 -9.60 13.31 10.69
N ASP A 652 -10.80 13.88 10.73
CA ASP A 652 -11.03 15.32 10.56
C ASP A 652 -10.51 16.18 11.75
N GLY A 653 -9.86 15.56 12.75
CA GLY A 653 -9.30 16.24 13.93
C GLY A 653 -7.88 16.76 13.72
N ARG A 654 -7.70 18.08 13.55
CA ARG A 654 -6.40 18.77 13.76
C ARG A 654 -6.03 18.76 15.25
N PRO A 655 -4.78 18.91 15.74
CA PRO A 655 -4.50 19.21 17.16
C PRO A 655 -5.02 20.63 17.52
N ASN A 656 -6.20 20.83 18.13
CA ASN A 656 -6.54 21.59 19.36
C ASN A 656 -5.91 21.13 20.65
N TYR A 657 -5.04 22.01 21.11
CA TYR A 657 -4.60 22.09 22.50
C TYR A 657 -5.45 23.07 23.32
N ASN A 658 -6.30 23.88 22.66
CA ASN A 658 -7.25 24.77 23.29
C ASN A 658 -8.53 24.03 23.75
N MET A 659 -8.40 23.07 24.68
CA MET A 659 -9.54 22.49 25.41
C MET A 659 -10.05 23.38 26.55
N THR A 660 -9.59 24.63 26.64
CA THR A 660 -10.20 25.60 27.54
C THR A 660 -11.55 26.03 26.97
N ARG A 661 -12.62 25.77 27.73
CA ARG A 661 -13.98 26.27 27.51
C ARG A 661 -13.99 27.71 26.96
N PRO A 662 -15.00 28.13 26.18
CA PRO A 662 -15.15 29.52 25.78
C PRO A 662 -15.02 30.44 27.00
N ILE A 663 -14.10 31.39 26.92
CA ILE A 663 -14.03 32.55 27.79
C ILE A 663 -15.24 33.42 27.42
N ASP A 664 -16.43 33.01 27.84
CA ASP A 664 -17.59 33.91 27.85
C ASP A 664 -18.62 33.49 28.89
N ALA A 665 -18.23 33.68 30.15
CA ALA A 665 -19.15 33.91 31.25
C ALA A 665 -18.36 34.72 32.29
N THR A 666 -18.53 36.04 32.24
CA THR A 666 -18.38 36.99 33.35
C THR A 666 -17.78 36.39 34.63
N TYR A 667 -16.48 36.55 34.82
CA TYR A 667 -15.81 36.22 36.06
C TYR A 667 -15.90 37.39 37.03
N ASP A 668 -16.63 37.18 38.11
CA ASP A 668 -16.56 37.94 39.34
C ASP A 668 -15.49 37.27 40.23
N GLU A 669 -14.45 38.00 40.62
CA GLU A 669 -13.28 37.50 41.38
C GLU A 669 -13.62 37.08 42.82
N ALA A 670 -14.90 37.11 43.23
CA ALA A 670 -15.32 36.91 44.62
C ALA A 670 -15.60 35.45 45.06
N SER A 671 -15.40 34.44 44.21
CA SER A 671 -15.88 33.06 44.50
C SER A 671 -14.79 31.99 44.65
N ALA A 672 -13.58 32.34 45.09
CA ALA A 672 -12.48 31.39 45.36
C ALA A 672 -12.68 30.58 46.67
N GLY A 673 -13.91 30.18 47.01
CA GLY A 673 -14.26 29.71 48.35
C GLY A 673 -15.05 28.40 48.47
N THR A 674 -15.43 27.72 47.38
CA THR A 674 -16.21 26.48 47.48
C THR A 674 -15.51 25.30 46.83
N ALA A 675 -15.24 24.29 47.67
CA ALA A 675 -14.58 23.03 47.36
C ALA A 675 -15.10 22.38 46.07
N PHE A 676 -14.18 22.12 45.14
CA PHE A 676 -14.38 21.26 43.99
C PHE A 676 -14.49 19.80 44.47
N THR A 677 -15.70 19.40 44.87
CA THR A 677 -16.01 18.02 45.25
C THR A 677 -16.89 17.41 44.17
N GLY A 678 -16.37 16.38 43.49
CA GLY A 678 -17.16 15.48 42.64
C GLY A 678 -17.34 15.90 41.19
N TYR A 679 -16.46 15.42 40.31
CA TYR A 679 -16.87 15.13 38.93
C TYR A 679 -17.46 13.71 38.88
N THR A 680 -18.69 13.56 39.36
CA THR A 680 -19.54 12.41 39.02
C THR A 680 -20.42 12.82 37.84
N GLY A 681 -20.29 12.08 36.73
CA GLY A 681 -20.96 12.41 35.48
C GLY A 681 -22.47 12.58 35.59
N ALA A 682 -22.98 13.67 35.04
CA ALA A 682 -24.31 13.82 34.44
C ALA A 682 -24.46 15.28 33.97
N GLY A 683 -24.52 15.49 32.65
CA GLY A 683 -24.85 16.80 32.06
C GLY A 683 -23.91 17.22 30.94
N PHE A 684 -23.94 16.53 29.80
CA PHE A 684 -23.38 17.03 28.56
C PHE A 684 -24.51 17.15 27.53
N ASP A 685 -25.08 18.35 27.40
CA ASP A 685 -25.94 18.70 26.27
C ASP A 685 -25.06 18.92 25.02
N SER A 686 -25.18 17.95 24.10
CA SER A 686 -25.14 17.94 22.62
C SER A 686 -24.59 19.10 21.74
N ALA A 687 -23.83 20.09 22.21
CA ALA A 687 -23.39 21.20 21.32
C ALA A 687 -22.00 21.80 21.62
N LEU A 688 -21.06 21.02 22.16
CA LEU A 688 -19.68 21.45 22.37
C LEU A 688 -18.75 20.70 21.42
N ASP A 689 -17.99 21.44 20.62
CA ASP A 689 -16.99 20.99 19.65
C ASP A 689 -15.87 20.17 20.30
N LEU A 690 -16.17 18.90 20.60
CA LEU A 690 -15.23 17.85 20.99
C LEU A 690 -14.59 17.20 19.73
N GLY A 691 -14.47 17.94 18.62
CA GLY A 691 -14.29 17.42 17.26
C GLY A 691 -12.94 16.78 16.92
N ARG A 692 -12.46 15.79 17.68
CA ARG A 692 -11.35 14.95 17.22
C ARG A 692 -11.64 13.49 17.37
N PHE A 693 -11.38 12.80 16.27
CA PHE A 693 -11.24 11.37 16.27
C PHE A 693 -9.85 11.00 15.78
N VAL A 694 -9.34 9.89 16.29
CA VAL A 694 -8.04 9.30 15.98
C VAL A 694 -8.24 7.80 15.85
N GLY A 695 -7.14 7.09 15.59
CA GLY A 695 -7.16 5.65 15.36
C GLY A 695 -7.50 5.32 13.91
N LEU A 696 -7.40 4.03 13.59
CA LEU A 696 -7.47 3.49 12.23
C LEU A 696 -8.78 3.82 11.50
N THR A 697 -9.88 3.90 12.24
CA THR A 697 -11.24 4.06 11.73
C THR A 697 -11.86 5.39 12.16
N CYS A 698 -11.09 6.30 12.77
CA CYS A 698 -11.60 7.56 13.33
C CYS A 698 -12.79 7.38 14.29
N SER A 699 -12.78 6.30 15.07
CA SER A 699 -13.76 6.05 16.13
C SER A 699 -13.23 6.35 17.53
N GLU A 700 -11.91 6.46 17.71
CA GLU A 700 -11.30 6.76 19.00
C GLU A 700 -11.17 8.25 19.24
N ARG A 701 -11.18 8.69 20.49
CA ARG A 701 -10.91 10.06 20.89
C ARG A 701 -9.53 10.16 21.56
N PRO A 702 -8.71 11.17 21.20
CA PRO A 702 -7.48 11.43 21.92
C PRO A 702 -7.81 11.92 23.33
N CYS A 703 -6.99 11.55 24.30
CA CYS A 703 -7.08 12.11 25.65
C CYS A 703 -6.13 13.30 25.80
N PRO A 704 -6.33 14.17 26.79
CA PRO A 704 -5.39 15.25 27.11
C PRO A 704 -3.99 14.70 27.43
N HIS A 705 -2.95 15.44 27.01
CA HIS A 705 -1.55 15.14 27.34
C HIS A 705 -0.92 16.26 28.20
N GLY A 706 0.18 15.92 28.85
CA GLY A 706 1.02 16.89 29.54
C GLY A 706 2.14 16.27 30.37
N PRO A 707 2.80 17.08 31.21
CA PRO A 707 3.96 16.65 31.98
C PRO A 707 3.55 15.77 33.14
N ASP A 708 4.35 14.73 33.40
CA ASP A 708 4.20 13.91 34.60
C ASP A 708 4.59 14.74 35.85
N PRO A 709 3.65 15.01 36.79
CA PRO A 709 3.92 15.83 37.96
C PRO A 709 4.88 15.17 38.96
N LEU A 710 5.24 13.89 38.79
CA LEU A 710 6.13 13.17 39.70
C LEU A 710 7.62 13.26 39.34
N GLY A 711 8.00 13.94 38.26
CA GLY A 711 9.39 14.07 37.84
C GLY A 711 10.32 14.81 38.83
N GLY A 712 9.77 15.55 39.80
CA GLY A 712 10.52 16.48 40.65
C GLY A 712 10.58 17.88 40.06
N THR A 713 10.71 18.90 40.92
CA THR A 713 10.60 20.33 40.54
C THR A 713 11.74 20.83 39.65
N GLU A 714 12.85 20.09 39.55
CA GLU A 714 13.96 20.38 38.62
C GLU A 714 13.84 19.65 37.26
N ALA A 715 12.82 18.80 37.06
CA ALA A 715 12.76 17.83 35.94
C ALA A 715 11.50 17.95 35.05
N LEU A 716 10.76 19.06 35.10
CA LEU A 716 9.64 19.29 34.18
C LEU A 716 10.08 19.55 32.73
N GLY A 717 11.38 19.60 32.44
CA GLY A 717 11.89 20.03 31.14
C GLY A 717 11.61 21.51 30.83
N GLN A 718 12.27 22.02 29.81
CA GLN A 718 12.09 23.39 29.31
C GLN A 718 10.84 23.46 28.44
N LEU A 719 10.12 24.57 28.54
CA LEU A 719 9.03 24.90 27.63
C LEU A 719 9.61 25.42 26.32
N GLU A 720 9.00 25.02 25.21
CA GLU A 720 9.35 25.52 23.89
C GLU A 720 9.15 27.03 23.83
N THR A 721 10.16 27.76 23.38
CA THR A 721 10.09 29.21 23.15
C THR A 721 10.63 29.54 21.78
N GLN A 722 9.82 30.26 21.00
CA GLN A 722 10.18 30.71 19.67
C GLN A 722 10.23 32.24 19.64
N THR A 723 11.23 32.80 18.97
CA THR A 723 11.40 34.25 18.82
C THR A 723 10.97 34.69 17.43
N ILE A 724 10.04 35.63 17.39
CA ILE A 724 9.65 36.37 16.19
C ILE A 724 10.42 37.69 16.20
N SER A 725 11.34 37.86 15.26
CA SER A 725 12.04 39.11 15.01
C SER A 725 11.37 39.81 13.83
N CYS A 726 10.84 41.02 14.03
CA CYS A 726 10.14 41.73 12.97
C CYS A 726 10.52 43.22 12.89
N LYS A 727 10.91 43.67 11.70
CA LYS A 727 11.20 45.05 11.36
C LYS A 727 10.23 45.53 10.28
N SER A 728 9.66 46.73 10.42
CA SER A 728 8.82 47.35 9.39
C SER A 728 9.11 48.86 9.25
N PRO A 729 9.57 49.35 8.08
CA PRO A 729 9.98 50.74 7.88
C PRO A 729 8.81 51.74 7.84
N THR A 730 7.57 51.30 7.62
CA THR A 730 6.37 52.15 7.60
C THR A 730 5.65 52.14 8.95
N LEU A 731 5.86 53.18 9.76
CA LEU A 731 5.06 53.42 10.96
C LEU A 731 3.69 54.00 10.59
N ALA A 732 2.65 53.47 11.24
CA ALA A 732 1.24 53.82 11.10
C ALA A 732 1.00 55.31 10.78
N GLY A 733 0.52 55.61 9.57
CA GLY A 733 0.20 56.98 9.15
C GLY A 733 -0.48 57.17 7.79
N GLY A 734 -0.76 56.10 7.03
CA GLY A 734 -1.45 56.18 5.74
C GLY A 734 -2.37 54.97 5.50
N ASN A 735 -3.30 55.09 4.56
CA ASN A 735 -4.42 54.15 4.31
C ASN A 735 -4.03 52.71 3.86
N ASN A 736 -2.75 52.33 3.92
CA ASN A 736 -2.23 50.99 3.61
C ASN A 736 -1.53 50.41 4.85
N VAL A 737 -2.24 49.64 5.66
CA VAL A 737 -1.67 48.98 6.85
C VAL A 737 -1.19 47.60 6.43
N SER A 738 0.12 47.35 6.48
CA SER A 738 0.67 46.00 6.28
C SER A 738 0.18 45.09 7.41
N VAL A 739 -0.34 43.91 7.06
CA VAL A 739 -0.80 42.89 8.02
C VAL A 739 0.04 41.62 7.92
N ILE A 740 0.16 40.92 9.05
CA ILE A 740 0.91 39.69 9.24
C ILE A 740 -0.09 38.60 9.61
N THR A 741 -0.05 37.47 8.93
CA THR A 741 -0.80 36.28 9.30
C THR A 741 0.19 35.25 9.80
N LEU A 742 0.07 34.87 11.07
CA LEU A 742 0.90 33.83 11.67
C LEU A 742 0.21 32.48 11.51
N SER A 743 0.97 31.40 11.37
CA SER A 743 0.42 30.05 11.31
C SER A 743 1.27 29.04 12.08
N HIS A 744 0.61 28.04 12.65
CA HIS A 744 1.25 26.94 13.37
C HIS A 744 0.54 25.64 12.95
N MET A 745 1.28 24.60 12.56
CA MET A 745 0.73 23.31 12.09
C MET A 745 -0.41 23.43 11.04
N GLY A 746 -0.30 24.38 10.11
CA GLY A 746 -1.28 24.57 9.02
C GLY A 746 -2.59 25.27 9.43
N VAL A 747 -2.65 25.88 10.62
CA VAL A 747 -3.75 26.74 11.06
C VAL A 747 -3.23 28.17 11.15
N SER A 748 -3.92 29.11 10.51
CA SER A 748 -3.52 30.50 10.41
C SER A 748 -4.39 31.42 11.25
N THR A 749 -3.81 32.50 11.76
CA THR A 749 -4.55 33.53 12.48
C THR A 749 -5.40 34.31 11.49
N THR A 750 -6.37 35.08 11.98
CA THR A 750 -6.85 36.22 11.20
C THR A 750 -5.68 37.20 10.98
N PRO A 751 -5.66 38.00 9.89
CA PRO A 751 -4.59 38.96 9.65
C PRO A 751 -4.41 39.93 10.84
N LEU A 752 -3.17 40.09 11.30
CA LEU A 752 -2.75 40.91 12.43
C LEU A 752 -2.09 42.18 11.92
N ALA A 753 -2.32 43.32 12.56
CA ALA A 753 -1.63 44.56 12.18
C ALA A 753 -0.17 44.54 12.65
N ILE A 754 0.73 45.27 11.97
CA ILE A 754 2.14 45.40 12.43
C ILE A 754 2.28 45.98 13.84
N ASN A 755 1.31 46.79 14.27
CA ASN A 755 1.26 47.38 15.61
C ASN A 755 0.48 46.51 16.61
N THR A 756 0.15 45.26 16.26
CA THR A 756 -0.53 44.32 17.15
C THR A 756 0.20 44.25 18.48
N THR A 757 -0.58 44.45 19.54
CA THR A 757 -0.10 44.49 20.92
C THR A 757 0.03 43.09 21.50
N GLN A 758 0.73 42.95 22.63
CA GLN A 758 0.92 41.67 23.31
C GLN A 758 -0.39 40.90 23.58
N PRO A 759 -1.46 41.53 24.13
CA PRO A 759 -2.72 40.81 24.40
C PRO A 759 -3.43 40.35 23.11
N GLU A 760 -3.37 41.15 22.05
CA GLU A 760 -3.98 40.83 20.75
C GLU A 760 -3.25 39.67 20.07
N LEU A 761 -1.92 39.66 20.13
CA LEU A 761 -1.11 38.57 19.58
C LEU A 761 -1.32 37.27 20.35
N LYS A 762 -1.30 37.32 21.69
CA LYS A 762 -1.62 36.18 22.54
C LYS A 762 -2.99 35.61 22.17
N LEU A 763 -4.03 36.45 22.11
CA LEU A 763 -5.37 36.01 21.75
C LEU A 763 -5.45 35.42 20.33
N ALA A 764 -4.71 35.98 19.37
CA ALA A 764 -4.68 35.48 18.01
C ALA A 764 -4.03 34.09 17.91
N LEU A 765 -2.92 33.89 18.61
CA LEU A 765 -2.23 32.60 18.68
C LEU A 765 -3.06 31.56 19.42
N GLU A 766 -3.62 31.88 20.59
CA GLU A 766 -4.45 30.95 21.37
C GLU A 766 -5.78 30.60 20.66
N ARG A 767 -6.22 31.39 19.68
CA ARG A 767 -7.36 31.05 18.82
C ARG A 767 -7.02 30.04 17.73
N LEU A 768 -5.73 29.81 17.45
CA LEU A 768 -5.36 28.73 16.55
C LEU A 768 -5.74 27.42 17.18
N ALA A 769 -6.40 26.58 16.40
CA ALA A 769 -6.57 25.18 16.74
C ALA A 769 -5.23 24.58 17.24
N SER A 770 -4.16 24.73 16.48
CA SER A 770 -2.86 24.17 16.80
C SER A 770 -2.11 24.75 18.00
N VAL A 771 -2.70 25.69 18.77
CA VAL A 771 -2.05 26.34 19.91
C VAL A 771 -3.06 26.50 21.04
N GLY A 772 -2.69 26.09 22.25
CA GLY A 772 -3.51 26.21 23.45
C GLY A 772 -3.25 27.54 24.14
N VAL A 773 -2.47 27.51 25.23
CA VAL A 773 -2.09 28.69 26.01
C VAL A 773 -0.63 29.02 25.74
N VAL A 774 -0.35 30.29 25.43
CA VAL A 774 1.01 30.80 25.21
C VAL A 774 1.31 31.97 26.12
N ASP A 775 2.53 32.09 26.61
CA ASP A 775 3.03 33.37 27.11
C ASP A 775 3.67 34.14 25.97
N VAL A 776 3.40 35.44 25.88
CA VAL A 776 3.92 36.31 24.83
C VAL A 776 4.64 37.46 25.50
N ALA A 777 5.95 37.58 25.28
CA ALA A 777 6.76 38.67 25.79
C ALA A 777 7.31 39.50 24.63
N MET A 778 6.97 40.79 24.59
CA MET A 778 7.39 41.71 23.52
C MET A 778 8.40 42.73 24.06
N SER A 779 9.47 43.01 23.29
CA SER A 779 10.47 44.01 23.66
C SER A 779 9.97 45.45 23.52
N ASP A 780 9.10 45.72 22.54
CA ASP A 780 8.75 47.09 22.10
C ASP A 780 7.24 47.39 22.08
N GLY A 781 6.42 46.54 22.73
CA GLY A 781 4.97 46.73 22.87
C GLY A 781 4.13 46.58 21.58
N ALA A 782 4.78 46.33 20.44
CA ALA A 782 4.20 46.09 19.13
C ALA A 782 4.93 44.94 18.42
N LEU A 783 4.23 44.22 17.54
CA LEU A 783 4.78 43.06 16.83
C LEU A 783 5.96 43.42 15.92
N CYS A 784 5.90 44.58 15.26
CA CYS A 784 6.99 45.09 14.43
C CYS A 784 7.25 46.56 14.71
N THR A 785 8.52 46.98 14.64
CA THR A 785 8.92 48.40 14.73
C THR A 785 9.88 48.76 13.61
N ALA A 786 10.11 50.06 13.39
CA ALA A 786 11.06 50.56 12.38
C ALA A 786 12.52 50.16 12.66
N THR A 787 12.87 49.95 13.93
CA THR A 787 14.21 49.52 14.35
C THR A 787 14.35 47.99 14.44
N GLY A 788 13.24 47.26 14.42
CA GLY A 788 13.17 45.83 14.71
C GLY A 788 12.65 45.59 16.13
N ALA A 789 11.65 44.74 16.27
CA ALA A 789 11.09 44.28 17.53
C ALA A 789 11.31 42.76 17.67
N GLN A 790 11.50 42.31 18.92
CA GLN A 790 11.56 40.90 19.25
C GLN A 790 10.35 40.50 20.10
N THR A 791 9.71 39.41 19.72
CA THR A 791 8.62 38.80 20.47
C THR A 791 8.97 37.35 20.76
N ASN A 792 9.03 36.99 22.04
CA ASN A 792 9.16 35.60 22.46
C ASN A 792 7.78 35.02 22.72
N VAL A 793 7.48 33.90 22.07
CA VAL A 793 6.27 33.11 22.29
C VAL A 793 6.68 31.82 22.98
N THR A 794 6.29 31.66 24.24
CA THR A 794 6.52 30.43 25.01
C THR A 794 5.24 29.62 25.06
N PHE A 795 5.29 28.37 24.60
CA PHE A 795 4.15 27.47 24.64
C PHE A 795 3.97 26.90 26.04
N LEU A 796 2.78 27.08 26.63
CA LEU A 796 2.50 26.64 28.00
C LEU A 796 1.71 25.33 28.05
N THR A 797 1.07 24.93 26.95
CA THR A 797 0.24 23.72 26.88
C THR A 797 0.75 22.66 25.92
N GLU A 798 1.55 23.06 24.94
CA GLU A 798 2.20 22.20 23.96
C GLU A 798 3.59 21.90 24.51
N PHE A 799 3.86 20.62 24.73
CA PHE A 799 5.10 20.18 25.36
C PHE A 799 5.92 19.33 24.37
N GLY A 800 7.24 19.35 24.56
CA GLY A 800 8.20 18.76 23.63
C GLY A 800 8.73 19.78 22.62
N ASP A 801 9.49 19.28 21.66
CA ASP A 801 10.07 20.03 20.55
C ASP A 801 8.96 20.33 19.52
N LEU A 802 8.58 21.60 19.33
CA LEU A 802 7.45 21.99 18.49
C LEU A 802 7.90 22.63 17.18
N PRO A 803 7.16 22.43 16.07
CA PRO A 803 7.44 23.13 14.83
C PRO A 803 7.37 24.66 14.97
N LEU A 804 8.22 25.36 14.21
CA LEU A 804 8.24 26.82 14.19
C LEU A 804 6.91 27.43 13.71
N ILE A 805 6.48 28.51 14.38
CA ILE A 805 5.46 29.44 13.89
C ILE A 805 5.95 30.00 12.54
N ARG A 806 5.05 30.10 11.58
CA ARG A 806 5.30 30.70 10.27
C ARG A 806 4.59 32.05 10.19
N ALA A 807 5.13 32.96 9.40
CA ALA A 807 4.50 34.25 9.12
C ALA A 807 4.31 34.44 7.62
N SER A 808 3.20 35.08 7.25
CA SER A 808 2.96 35.59 5.91
C SER A 808 2.55 37.05 6.02
N VAL A 809 2.99 37.91 5.10
CA VAL A 809 2.78 39.36 5.17
C VAL A 809 2.01 39.85 3.95
N SER A 810 1.11 40.82 4.11
CA SER A 810 0.45 41.49 2.99
C SER A 810 1.30 42.68 2.53
N SER A 811 1.65 42.73 1.24
CA SER A 811 2.35 43.80 0.52
C SER A 811 2.32 45.22 1.11
N GLY A 812 3.50 45.83 1.15
CA GLY A 812 3.75 47.27 1.34
C GLY A 812 4.99 47.45 2.19
N GLU A 813 6.06 48.07 1.66
CA GLU A 813 7.42 48.24 2.26
C GLU A 813 7.53 47.59 3.64
N PHE A 814 7.51 46.26 3.65
CA PHE A 814 7.58 45.48 4.87
C PHE A 814 9.06 45.19 5.06
N GLY A 815 9.56 45.30 6.28
CA GLY A 815 10.97 45.01 6.53
C GLY A 815 11.18 43.50 6.65
N GLU A 816 12.06 43.10 7.55
CA GLU A 816 12.47 41.71 7.73
C GLU A 816 11.60 41.03 8.80
N ILE A 817 11.11 39.82 8.55
CA ILE A 817 10.53 38.95 9.57
C ILE A 817 11.28 37.61 9.58
N ASP A 818 11.79 37.24 10.74
CA ASP A 818 12.50 35.99 10.98
C ASP A 818 11.93 35.31 12.22
N ILE A 819 11.74 33.99 12.16
CA ILE A 819 11.23 33.20 13.27
C ILE A 819 12.22 32.07 13.54
N ALA A 820 12.74 32.04 14.76
CA ALA A 820 13.75 31.09 15.18
C ALA A 820 13.37 30.43 16.51
N GLU A 821 13.89 29.22 16.72
CA GLU A 821 13.80 28.52 18.00
C GLU A 821 14.76 29.19 19.00
N ALA A 822 14.23 29.67 20.12
CA ALA A 822 15.02 30.29 21.19
C ALA A 822 15.36 29.29 22.29
N VAL A 823 14.40 28.44 22.64
CA VAL A 823 14.56 27.35 23.61
C VAL A 823 13.80 26.14 23.10
N LYS A 824 14.54 25.06 22.83
CA LYS A 824 13.99 23.76 22.47
C LYS A 824 13.24 23.14 23.64
N GLY A 825 11.98 22.80 23.42
CA GLY A 825 11.11 22.19 24.39
C GLY A 825 11.54 20.77 24.72
N THR A 826 11.68 20.49 26.01
CA THR A 826 12.06 19.17 26.54
C THR A 826 11.07 18.64 27.58
N ARG A 827 10.00 19.41 27.85
CA ARG A 827 8.92 19.00 28.76
C ARG A 827 8.19 17.78 28.21
N GLU A 828 7.96 16.79 29.07
CA GLU A 828 7.25 15.55 28.70
C GLU A 828 5.79 15.87 28.28
N ASN A 829 5.30 15.20 27.22
CA ASN A 829 3.95 15.37 26.67
C ASN A 829 3.19 14.03 26.66
N VAL A 830 2.75 13.57 27.83
CA VAL A 830 2.27 12.18 28.01
C VAL A 830 0.77 12.14 28.26
N GLU A 831 0.11 11.14 27.69
CA GLU A 831 -1.35 10.93 27.82
C GLU A 831 -1.75 10.85 29.31
N CYS A 832 -2.75 11.65 29.67
CA CYS A 832 -3.28 11.80 31.02
C CYS A 832 -2.20 12.10 32.09
N ASN A 833 -1.11 12.77 31.71
CA ASN A 833 0.04 13.12 32.57
C ASN A 833 0.65 11.92 33.29
N ARG A 834 0.43 10.70 32.78
CA ARG A 834 0.68 9.46 33.51
C ARG A 834 0.02 9.45 34.91
N GLN A 835 -1.11 10.11 35.12
CA GLN A 835 -1.80 10.16 36.41
C GLN A 835 -3.28 9.76 36.28
N GLY A 836 -3.67 9.22 35.12
CA GLY A 836 -4.97 8.65 34.88
C GLY A 836 -4.98 7.69 33.70
N ILE A 837 -6.15 7.07 33.48
CA ILE A 837 -6.42 6.16 32.36
C ILE A 837 -7.27 6.87 31.33
N CYS A 838 -6.83 6.89 30.08
CA CYS A 838 -7.62 7.40 28.96
C CYS A 838 -8.77 6.44 28.60
N ASP A 839 -10.00 6.93 28.64
CA ASP A 839 -11.14 6.28 27.97
C ASP A 839 -11.20 6.76 26.52
N LYS A 840 -10.81 5.89 25.58
CA LYS A 840 -10.77 6.19 24.14
C LYS A 840 -12.14 6.38 23.50
N ALA A 841 -13.23 5.94 24.13
CA ALA A 841 -14.59 6.18 23.62
C ALA A 841 -15.05 7.63 23.92
N THR A 842 -14.61 8.19 25.05
CA THR A 842 -15.03 9.52 25.51
C THR A 842 -13.94 10.59 25.39
N GLY A 843 -12.67 10.20 25.30
CA GLY A 843 -11.51 11.10 25.32
C GLY A 843 -11.22 11.67 26.71
N LEU A 844 -11.76 11.07 27.77
CA LEU A 844 -11.63 11.54 29.15
C LEU A 844 -10.58 10.75 29.91
N CYS A 845 -9.76 11.46 30.70
CA CYS A 845 -8.84 10.82 31.63
C CYS A 845 -9.54 10.50 32.97
N HIS A 846 -9.56 9.23 33.33
CA HIS A 846 -9.94 8.76 34.65
C HIS A 846 -8.73 8.83 35.59
N CYS A 847 -8.65 9.89 36.38
CA CYS A 847 -7.52 10.14 37.26
C CYS A 847 -7.40 9.12 38.40
N PHE A 848 -6.16 8.76 38.74
CA PHE A 848 -5.85 7.93 39.91
C PHE A 848 -6.14 8.70 41.22
N SER A 849 -6.14 7.98 42.35
CA SER A 849 -6.41 8.58 43.66
C SER A 849 -5.52 9.80 43.93
N HIS A 850 -6.10 10.86 44.50
CA HIS A 850 -5.47 12.14 44.82
C HIS A 850 -5.04 13.01 43.63
N ARG A 851 -5.40 12.61 42.40
CA ARG A 851 -5.14 13.36 41.18
C ARG A 851 -6.42 13.98 40.65
N VAL A 852 -6.30 15.22 40.20
CA VAL A 852 -7.37 15.99 39.59
C VAL A 852 -6.87 16.59 38.29
N SER A 853 -7.80 17.08 37.47
CA SER A 853 -7.47 17.91 36.32
C SER A 853 -6.49 19.02 36.72
N GLY A 854 -5.44 19.22 35.93
CA GLY A 854 -4.37 20.18 36.20
C GLY A 854 -4.51 21.50 35.43
N ASP A 855 -3.62 22.44 35.75
CA ASP A 855 -3.40 23.70 35.05
C ASP A 855 -2.16 23.69 34.13
N GLY A 856 -1.41 22.58 34.10
CA GLY A 856 -0.14 22.46 33.37
C GLY A 856 1.11 22.78 34.21
N ALA A 857 0.93 23.22 35.46
CA ALA A 857 1.98 23.55 36.43
C ALA A 857 1.82 22.75 37.75
N GLN A 858 1.29 21.53 37.66
CA GLN A 858 1.03 20.60 38.77
C GLN A 858 -0.03 21.03 39.79
N SER A 859 -0.72 22.16 39.57
CA SER A 859 -1.84 22.60 40.43
C SER A 859 -3.17 22.19 39.83
N PRO A 860 -4.27 22.10 40.62
CA PRO A 860 -5.61 21.86 40.09
C PRO A 860 -6.02 22.92 39.06
N GLY A 861 -6.59 22.45 37.96
CA GLY A 861 -7.06 23.27 36.85
C GLY A 861 -8.11 22.56 36.02
N ARG A 862 -8.29 22.97 34.76
CA ARG A 862 -9.42 22.54 33.90
C ARG A 862 -8.99 21.71 32.68
N ARG A 863 -7.73 21.30 32.56
CA ARG A 863 -7.20 20.56 31.39
C ARG A 863 -7.77 19.14 31.22
N GLY A 864 -8.36 18.55 32.27
CA GLY A 864 -8.90 17.18 32.24
C GLY A 864 -7.81 16.11 32.13
N ASP A 865 -6.56 16.44 32.47
CA ASP A 865 -5.33 15.70 32.16
C ASP A 865 -4.72 14.97 33.37
N CYS A 866 -5.35 15.03 34.54
CA CYS A 866 -4.85 14.46 35.80
C CYS A 866 -3.52 15.04 36.32
N GLY A 867 -3.13 16.24 35.87
CA GLY A 867 -1.86 16.87 36.31
C GLY A 867 -1.88 17.52 37.69
N GLY A 868 -3.07 17.82 38.21
CA GLY A 868 -3.24 18.53 39.48
C GLY A 868 -3.24 17.61 40.69
N LEU A 869 -2.76 18.11 41.82
CA LEU A 869 -2.87 17.47 43.13
C LEU A 869 -4.10 17.97 43.88
N ASP A 870 -4.95 17.06 44.37
CA ASP A 870 -6.09 17.45 45.19
C ASP A 870 -5.63 18.02 46.56
N HIS A 871 -5.85 19.33 46.76
CA HIS A 871 -5.47 20.04 47.98
C HIS A 871 -6.19 19.55 49.24
N LEU A 872 -7.30 18.83 49.13
CA LEU A 872 -7.99 18.26 50.30
C LEU A 872 -7.18 17.16 51.01
N PHE A 873 -6.12 16.64 50.38
CA PHE A 873 -5.19 15.68 50.98
C PHE A 873 -3.89 16.30 51.49
N THR A 874 -3.58 17.57 51.19
CA THR A 874 -2.41 18.27 51.74
C THR A 874 -2.68 18.89 53.11
N ASP A 875 -3.93 19.18 53.44
CA ASP A 875 -4.31 19.90 54.68
C ASP A 875 -4.69 18.99 55.86
N GLY A 876 -4.45 17.67 55.74
CA GLY A 876 -4.78 16.67 56.77
C GLY A 876 -3.59 15.95 57.44
N ALA A 877 -2.35 16.38 57.23
CA ALA A 877 -1.13 15.69 57.70
C ALA A 877 -0.40 16.35 58.90
#